data_AF-A0AAN8LFY7-F1
#
_entry.id   AF-A0AAN8LFY7-F1
#
_cell.length_a   1.000
_cell.length_b   1.000
_cell.length_c   1.000
_cell.angle_alpha   90.00
_cell.angle_beta   90.00
_cell.angle_gamma   90.00
#
_symmetry.space_group_name_H-M   'P 1'
#
loop_
_entity.id
_entity.type
_entity.pdbx_description
1 polymer ?
#
loop_
_entity_poly.entity_id
_entity_poly.type
_entity_poly.pdbx_seq_one_letter_code
_entity_poly.pdbx_strand_id
1 'polypeptide(L)'
;MAPRPEVRDTSSLTLDDANTAPKDSVILPAYSTVDKYEEDPWNLPELQDTGLKWSELDTKGKVMRVLTAIVKFILLVGFLYMFVCSLDILSSAFQLVGGKAAGDIFQDNAVLSNPVAGLVIGVLVTVLVQSSSTSSSIVVSMVSSGLLEVQSAVPVIMGANIGTSVTNTIVAMMQAGDRNEFRRAFAGATVHDFFNWLSVLILLPLEAATGVLYKLTKIVIDSFNIQGGNNAPDLLNVITDPLTDAIIELDKTVISDIATGDPAARNKSLIKIWCKSEKITTLVNITVPSAANCTTGAPCWVEGNKTWTQINVTETINLERCNHIFVYANLPDLAVGLILLALSLLILCTCLILIVKLLNSMLKGQVAVVIKKVLNTDFPFPFGWVTGYIAIMVGAGMTFIVQSSSVFTSAITPLVGIGVISLERAYPLTLGSNIGTTTTAILAAMAAPGETLANSLQIALCHFFFNIAGILLWYPIPFTRIPIRLARALGNRTAKYRWFAALYLFLCFFLMPLTILGLSLAGWQALVGVAVPIVVLAIFIIIVNLMQVRCPQYLPSGLRNWDFLPRPLHSMAPWDRVVKSGMAFCGAHFCCCCKCCQSTEDEEKGGKERKKSLEMYDNPVLNRDDEPQETPKETVKATQL
;
A
#
# COMPACT_ATOMS: atom_id res chain seq x y z
N MET A 1 41.51 38.35 2.90
CA MET A 1 41.74 39.68 2.29
C MET A 1 40.88 39.77 1.05
N ALA A 2 39.95 40.72 1.02
CA ALA A 2 39.25 41.17 -0.19
C ALA A 2 40.19 42.10 -1.02
N PRO A 3 39.80 42.68 -2.18
CA PRO A 3 38.66 42.45 -3.08
C PRO A 3 39.05 42.39 -4.60
N ARG A 4 38.04 42.23 -5.47
CA ARG A 4 38.04 42.56 -6.91
C ARG A 4 38.43 44.03 -7.19
N PRO A 5 38.79 44.33 -8.46
CA PRO A 5 38.15 45.47 -9.14
C PRO A 5 37.62 45.15 -10.55
N GLU A 6 36.74 46.05 -10.99
CA GLU A 6 35.94 46.06 -12.21
C GLU A 6 36.66 46.65 -13.44
N VAL A 7 36.24 46.12 -14.60
CA VAL A 7 36.00 46.70 -15.94
C VAL A 7 36.56 48.11 -16.26
N ARG A 8 37.26 48.20 -17.41
CA ARG A 8 37.14 49.36 -18.32
C ARG A 8 37.37 48.98 -19.79
N ASP A 9 36.54 49.61 -20.61
CA ASP A 9 36.28 49.43 -22.03
C ASP A 9 37.30 50.05 -23.01
N THR A 10 37.19 49.58 -24.26
CA THR A 10 37.34 50.30 -25.55
C THR A 10 38.72 50.65 -26.14
N SER A 11 38.96 49.95 -27.26
CA SER A 11 39.21 50.45 -28.63
C SER A 11 40.62 50.83 -29.12
N SER A 12 40.88 50.25 -30.31
CA SER A 12 41.54 50.80 -31.50
C SER A 12 43.06 50.94 -31.55
N LEU A 13 43.67 50.15 -32.44
CA LEU A 13 44.82 50.54 -33.27
C LEU A 13 44.63 49.96 -34.68
N THR A 14 44.38 50.87 -35.62
CA THR A 14 44.58 50.83 -37.08
C THR A 14 46.10 50.84 -37.41
N LEU A 15 46.68 50.55 -38.57
CA LEU A 15 46.32 50.25 -39.97
C LEU A 15 47.65 49.89 -40.72
N ASP A 16 47.56 49.58 -42.03
CA ASP A 16 48.61 49.59 -43.10
C ASP A 16 49.38 48.27 -43.37
N ASP A 17 49.57 47.74 -44.59
CA ASP A 17 49.10 48.09 -45.95
C ASP A 17 49.47 46.98 -46.99
N ALA A 18 48.85 47.03 -48.18
CA ALA A 18 49.29 46.54 -49.52
C ALA A 18 48.86 45.15 -50.14
N ASN A 19 47.96 45.25 -51.14
CA ASN A 19 47.88 44.60 -52.50
C ASN A 19 48.12 43.07 -52.66
N THR A 20 47.29 42.24 -53.32
CA THR A 20 46.70 42.30 -54.68
C THR A 20 45.78 41.06 -54.89
N ALA A 21 44.64 41.17 -55.60
CA ALA A 21 43.66 40.09 -55.90
C ALA A 21 44.05 39.27 -57.19
N PRO A 22 43.29 38.28 -57.74
CA PRO A 22 41.96 37.73 -57.38
C PRO A 22 41.72 36.19 -57.60
N LYS A 23 40.48 35.75 -57.29
CA LYS A 23 39.68 34.58 -57.80
C LYS A 23 39.58 33.27 -56.97
N ASP A 24 38.32 33.04 -56.55
CA ASP A 24 37.56 31.78 -56.54
C ASP A 24 38.17 30.53 -55.91
N SER A 25 37.82 30.28 -54.65
CA SER A 25 37.37 28.96 -54.15
C SER A 25 36.85 29.10 -52.73
N VAL A 26 35.56 29.38 -52.59
CA VAL A 26 34.88 29.23 -51.29
C VAL A 26 34.74 27.73 -51.02
N ILE A 27 35.65 27.19 -50.23
CA ILE A 27 35.47 25.91 -49.56
C ILE A 27 34.48 26.15 -48.43
N LEU A 28 33.23 25.73 -48.63
CA LEU A 28 32.22 25.64 -47.57
C LEU A 28 32.68 24.59 -46.55
N PRO A 29 32.68 24.88 -45.24
CA PRO A 29 32.91 23.84 -44.24
C PRO A 29 31.79 22.81 -44.30
N ALA A 30 32.18 21.54 -44.27
CA ALA A 30 31.31 20.39 -44.30
C ALA A 30 30.19 20.51 -43.26
N TYR A 31 28.97 20.18 -43.67
CA TYR A 31 27.85 19.95 -42.77
C TYR A 31 28.29 18.96 -41.69
N SER A 32 28.48 19.48 -40.47
CA SER A 32 28.53 18.67 -39.27
C SER A 32 27.23 17.88 -39.23
N THR A 33 27.34 16.56 -39.27
CA THR A 33 26.28 15.65 -38.84
C THR A 33 25.85 16.12 -37.45
N VAL A 34 24.67 16.73 -37.38
CA VAL A 34 23.99 16.93 -36.11
C VAL A 34 23.62 15.52 -35.67
N ASP A 35 24.43 14.96 -34.76
CA ASP A 35 23.97 13.85 -33.94
C ASP A 35 22.65 14.31 -33.32
N LYS A 36 21.55 13.71 -33.77
CA LYS A 36 20.31 13.73 -33.02
C LYS A 36 20.65 13.10 -31.67
N TYR A 37 20.86 13.91 -30.66
CA TYR A 37 20.71 13.45 -29.29
C TYR A 37 19.29 12.88 -29.20
N GLU A 38 19.16 11.55 -29.13
CA GLU A 38 17.94 10.95 -28.59
C GLU A 38 17.75 11.59 -27.21
N GLU A 39 16.73 12.44 -27.06
CA GLU A 39 16.37 12.98 -25.75
C GLU A 39 16.14 11.80 -24.80
N ASP A 40 17.02 11.62 -23.80
CA ASP A 40 16.84 10.56 -22.82
C ASP A 40 15.45 10.71 -22.21
N PRO A 41 14.55 9.73 -22.41
CA PRO A 41 13.19 9.82 -21.92
C PRO A 41 13.14 10.03 -20.39
N TRP A 42 14.19 9.66 -19.64
CA TRP A 42 14.29 9.84 -18.20
C TRP A 42 14.80 11.22 -17.74
N ASN A 43 15.24 12.08 -18.65
CA ASN A 43 15.62 13.45 -18.31
C ASN A 43 14.39 14.27 -17.83
N LEU A 44 14.62 15.11 -16.84
CA LEU A 44 13.60 15.95 -16.21
C LEU A 44 13.37 17.21 -17.06
N PRO A 45 12.15 17.52 -17.50
CA PRO A 45 11.86 18.76 -18.22
C PRO A 45 11.98 19.98 -17.29
N GLU A 46 12.39 21.12 -17.85
CA GLU A 46 12.37 22.40 -17.12
C GLU A 46 10.93 22.87 -16.92
N LEU A 47 10.51 22.98 -15.65
CA LEU A 47 9.17 23.38 -15.28
C LEU A 47 9.08 24.90 -15.09
N GLN A 48 8.10 25.54 -15.74
CA GLN A 48 7.72 26.92 -15.46
C GLN A 48 6.91 27.01 -14.16
N ASP A 49 7.32 27.91 -13.28
CA ASP A 49 6.71 28.15 -11.98
C ASP A 49 5.42 28.98 -12.15
N THR A 50 4.26 28.37 -11.94
CA THR A 50 2.94 29.03 -12.09
C THR A 50 2.39 29.57 -10.77
N GLY A 51 3.14 29.45 -9.67
CA GLY A 51 2.72 29.90 -8.34
C GLY A 51 3.14 31.33 -8.00
N LEU A 52 2.20 32.16 -7.53
CA LEU A 52 2.49 33.47 -6.93
C LEU A 52 3.39 33.31 -5.69
N LYS A 53 4.50 34.05 -5.62
CA LYS A 53 5.46 33.97 -4.51
C LYS A 53 4.87 34.58 -3.23
N TRP A 54 5.25 34.08 -2.05
CA TRP A 54 4.76 34.60 -0.74
C TRP A 54 4.95 36.12 -0.57
N SER A 55 6.03 36.64 -1.15
CA SER A 55 6.36 38.06 -1.19
C SER A 55 5.35 38.91 -1.97
N GLU A 56 4.63 38.31 -2.91
CA GLU A 56 3.68 38.97 -3.81
C GLU A 56 2.23 38.93 -3.29
N LEU A 57 1.97 38.25 -2.15
CA LEU A 57 0.64 38.25 -1.53
C LEU A 57 0.40 39.48 -0.65
N ASP A 58 -0.77 40.09 -0.83
CA ASP A 58 -1.31 41.14 0.04
C ASP A 58 -1.52 40.64 1.49
N THR A 59 -1.56 41.56 2.45
CA THR A 59 -1.68 41.28 3.90
C THR A 59 -2.94 40.46 4.20
N LYS A 60 -4.07 40.76 3.53
CA LYS A 60 -5.31 39.98 3.64
C LYS A 60 -5.14 38.55 3.10
N GLY A 61 -4.39 38.39 2.00
CA GLY A 61 -4.07 37.10 1.41
C GLY A 61 -3.17 36.23 2.31
N LYS A 62 -2.19 36.85 2.97
CA LYS A 62 -1.33 36.16 3.95
C LYS A 62 -2.13 35.67 5.16
N VAL A 63 -2.98 36.53 5.74
CA VAL A 63 -3.83 36.16 6.89
C VAL A 63 -4.80 35.04 6.52
N MET A 64 -5.49 35.14 5.37
CA MET A 64 -6.42 34.10 4.93
C MET A 64 -5.72 32.74 4.70
N ARG A 65 -4.49 32.77 4.17
CA ARG A 65 -3.69 31.56 3.94
C ARG A 65 -3.26 30.89 5.24
N VAL A 66 -2.85 31.67 6.24
CA VAL A 66 -2.51 31.17 7.58
C VAL A 66 -3.75 30.62 8.28
N LEU A 67 -4.88 31.35 8.26
CA LEU A 67 -6.14 30.90 8.85
C LEU A 67 -6.61 29.58 8.21
N THR A 68 -6.56 29.49 6.88
CA THR A 68 -6.91 28.26 6.16
C THR A 68 -6.00 27.10 6.57
N ALA A 69 -4.69 27.35 6.77
CA ALA A 69 -3.76 26.33 7.24
C ALA A 69 -4.09 25.87 8.67
N ILE A 70 -4.43 26.79 9.59
CA ILE A 70 -4.83 26.48 10.96
C ILE A 70 -6.14 25.66 10.98
N VAL A 71 -7.16 26.08 10.22
CA VAL A 71 -8.43 25.36 10.11
C VAL A 71 -8.21 23.95 9.57
N LYS A 72 -7.40 23.81 8.51
CA LYS A 72 -7.02 22.49 7.98
C LYS A 72 -6.29 21.63 9.01
N PHE A 73 -5.40 22.22 9.82
CA PHE A 73 -4.72 21.50 10.89
C PHE A 73 -5.69 21.03 11.99
N ILE A 74 -6.62 21.88 12.44
CA ILE A 74 -7.63 21.51 13.44
C ILE A 74 -8.54 20.40 12.89
N LEU A 75 -9.01 20.52 11.64
CA LEU A 75 -9.81 19.49 10.98
C LEU A 75 -9.05 18.16 10.88
N LEU A 76 -7.75 18.20 10.59
CA LEU A 76 -6.91 16.99 10.53
C LEU A 76 -6.87 16.28 11.89
N VAL A 77 -6.63 17.03 12.97
CA VAL A 77 -6.62 16.47 14.34
C VAL A 77 -8.01 15.94 14.72
N GLY A 78 -9.09 16.65 14.36
CA GLY A 78 -10.46 16.19 14.62
C GLY A 78 -10.82 14.90 13.87
N PHE A 79 -10.44 14.78 12.61
CA PHE A 79 -10.61 13.52 11.87
C PHE A 79 -9.74 12.40 12.46
N LEU A 80 -8.50 12.70 12.85
CA LEU A 80 -7.64 11.71 13.52
C LEU A 80 -8.29 11.18 14.82
N TYR A 81 -8.85 12.06 15.65
CA TYR A 81 -9.59 11.64 16.85
C TYR A 81 -10.75 10.70 16.51
N MET A 82 -11.61 11.09 15.57
CA MET A 82 -12.71 10.25 15.10
C MET A 82 -12.25 8.90 14.52
N PHE A 83 -11.11 8.89 13.83
CA PHE A 83 -10.50 7.67 13.32
C PHE A 83 -10.11 6.74 14.47
N VAL A 84 -9.40 7.23 15.50
CA VAL A 84 -8.98 6.41 16.64
C VAL A 84 -10.19 5.87 17.41
N CYS A 85 -11.22 6.69 17.66
CA CYS A 85 -12.47 6.20 18.27
C CYS A 85 -13.17 5.13 17.42
N SER A 86 -13.16 5.26 16.09
CA SER A 86 -13.76 4.24 15.22
C SER A 86 -13.06 2.89 15.31
N LEU A 87 -11.76 2.85 15.60
CA LEU A 87 -10.99 1.61 15.77
C LEU A 87 -11.35 0.87 17.05
N ASP A 88 -11.61 1.62 18.12
CA ASP A 88 -12.02 1.07 19.41
C ASP A 88 -13.44 0.47 19.32
N ILE A 89 -14.38 1.21 18.72
CA ILE A 89 -15.74 0.70 18.41
C ILE A 89 -15.66 -0.53 17.49
N LEU A 90 -14.77 -0.53 16.50
CA LEU A 90 -14.55 -1.66 15.61
C LEU A 90 -14.00 -2.88 16.36
N SER A 91 -13.11 -2.69 17.34
CA SER A 91 -12.60 -3.76 18.19
C SER A 91 -13.73 -4.37 19.03
N SER A 92 -14.56 -3.54 19.65
CA SER A 92 -15.76 -3.98 20.39
C SER A 92 -16.75 -4.72 19.50
N ALA A 93 -16.97 -4.24 18.26
CA ALA A 93 -17.81 -4.91 17.27
C ALA A 93 -17.28 -6.31 16.90
N PHE A 94 -15.96 -6.44 16.70
CA PHE A 94 -15.33 -7.73 16.46
C PHE A 94 -15.45 -8.69 17.65
N GLN A 95 -15.31 -8.20 18.87
CA GLN A 95 -15.56 -9.02 20.07
C GLN A 95 -17.02 -9.50 20.16
N LEU A 96 -17.99 -8.69 19.75
CA LEU A 96 -19.41 -9.08 19.72
C LEU A 96 -19.73 -10.10 18.61
N VAL A 97 -19.22 -9.87 17.40
CA VAL A 97 -19.44 -10.77 16.25
C VAL A 97 -18.70 -12.09 16.44
N GLY A 98 -17.48 -12.01 16.95
CA GLY A 98 -16.54 -13.11 17.00
C GLY A 98 -16.41 -13.77 18.36
N GLY A 99 -16.62 -13.11 19.49
CA GLY A 99 -16.29 -13.64 20.82
C GLY A 99 -16.92 -15.01 21.16
N LYS A 100 -18.11 -15.31 20.63
CA LYS A 100 -18.77 -16.63 20.80
C LYS A 100 -18.37 -17.66 19.75
N ALA A 101 -17.98 -17.25 18.55
CA ALA A 101 -17.64 -18.11 17.42
C ALA A 101 -16.12 -18.30 17.22
N ALA A 102 -15.30 -17.41 17.77
CA ALA A 102 -13.84 -17.39 17.67
C ALA A 102 -13.23 -18.65 18.28
N GLY A 103 -13.74 -19.07 19.44
CA GLY A 103 -13.28 -20.30 20.08
C GLY A 103 -13.39 -21.53 19.17
N ASP A 104 -14.44 -21.59 18.35
CA ASP A 104 -14.72 -22.75 17.49
C ASP A 104 -14.08 -22.60 16.08
N ILE A 105 -14.00 -21.38 15.52
CA ILE A 105 -13.40 -21.11 14.20
C ILE A 105 -11.85 -21.19 14.23
N PHE A 106 -11.22 -20.82 15.34
CA PHE A 106 -9.75 -20.83 15.45
C PHE A 106 -9.15 -22.18 15.84
N GLN A 107 -9.96 -23.08 16.42
CA GLN A 107 -9.52 -24.45 16.68
C GLN A 107 -9.53 -25.34 15.43
N ASP A 108 -10.41 -25.07 14.45
CA ASP A 108 -10.66 -25.99 13.32
C ASP A 108 -10.22 -25.52 11.92
N ASN A 109 -9.81 -24.26 11.73
CA ASN A 109 -9.52 -23.77 10.37
C ASN A 109 -8.03 -23.83 9.98
N ALA A 110 -7.67 -24.91 9.27
CA ALA A 110 -6.40 -25.06 8.55
C ALA A 110 -6.07 -23.87 7.61
N VAL A 111 -7.08 -23.10 7.18
CA VAL A 111 -6.92 -21.95 6.28
C VAL A 111 -6.13 -20.81 6.92
N LEU A 112 -6.38 -20.48 8.19
CA LEU A 112 -5.69 -19.37 8.87
C LEU A 112 -4.30 -19.76 9.38
N SER A 113 -4.05 -21.06 9.54
CA SER A 113 -2.70 -21.59 9.85
C SER A 113 -1.73 -21.49 8.66
N ASN A 114 -2.25 -21.32 7.43
CA ASN A 114 -1.42 -21.24 6.23
C ASN A 114 -0.91 -19.79 6.02
N PRO A 115 0.39 -19.52 6.15
CA PRO A 115 0.93 -18.16 6.03
C PRO A 115 0.73 -17.57 4.63
N VAL A 116 0.67 -18.39 3.58
CA VAL A 116 0.41 -17.92 2.21
C VAL A 116 -1.04 -17.50 2.04
N ALA A 117 -1.98 -18.21 2.66
CA ALA A 117 -3.39 -17.78 2.67
C ALA A 117 -3.56 -16.47 3.43
N GLY A 118 -2.92 -16.34 4.60
CA GLY A 118 -2.89 -15.09 5.36
C GLY A 118 -2.36 -13.90 4.55
N LEU A 119 -1.23 -14.07 3.87
CA LEU A 119 -0.68 -13.06 2.95
C LEU A 119 -1.72 -12.61 1.90
N VAL A 120 -2.32 -13.56 1.21
CA VAL A 120 -3.25 -13.26 0.13
C VAL A 120 -4.54 -12.60 0.63
N ILE A 121 -5.06 -13.01 1.79
CA ILE A 121 -6.19 -12.35 2.44
C ILE A 121 -5.83 -10.88 2.72
N GLY A 122 -4.63 -10.60 3.24
CA GLY A 122 -4.15 -9.24 3.47
C GLY A 122 -4.09 -8.39 2.20
N VAL A 123 -3.62 -8.98 1.08
CA VAL A 123 -3.62 -8.32 -0.24
C VAL A 123 -5.06 -7.99 -0.62
N LEU A 124 -5.95 -8.98 -0.66
CA LEU A 124 -7.33 -8.81 -1.12
C LEU A 124 -8.12 -7.82 -0.27
N VAL A 125 -8.02 -7.91 1.06
CA VAL A 125 -8.66 -6.95 1.97
C VAL A 125 -8.19 -5.53 1.63
N THR A 126 -6.89 -5.33 1.44
CA THR A 126 -6.36 -4.01 1.09
C THR A 126 -6.77 -3.55 -0.31
N VAL A 127 -6.86 -4.44 -1.28
CA VAL A 127 -7.34 -4.10 -2.63
C VAL A 127 -8.82 -3.68 -2.59
N LEU A 128 -9.64 -4.34 -1.77
CA LEU A 128 -11.06 -4.01 -1.61
C LEU A 128 -11.25 -2.70 -0.84
N VAL A 129 -10.52 -2.54 0.27
CA VAL A 129 -10.59 -1.36 1.15
C VAL A 129 -9.85 -0.16 0.53
N GLN A 130 -8.92 -0.39 -0.39
CA GLN A 130 -8.03 0.61 -1.01
C GLN A 130 -7.14 1.39 -0.01
N SER A 131 -6.98 0.86 1.21
CA SER A 131 -6.17 1.47 2.25
C SER A 131 -5.48 0.40 3.09
N SER A 132 -4.15 0.38 3.02
CA SER A 132 -3.33 -0.55 3.82
C SER A 132 -3.25 -0.14 5.28
N SER A 133 -3.31 1.17 5.60
CA SER A 133 -3.44 1.65 6.97
C SER A 133 -4.72 1.11 7.61
N THR A 134 -5.86 1.25 6.92
CA THR A 134 -7.15 0.71 7.38
C THR A 134 -7.10 -0.80 7.53
N SER A 135 -6.57 -1.50 6.53
CA SER A 135 -6.49 -2.96 6.53
C SER A 135 -5.60 -3.47 7.67
N SER A 136 -4.48 -2.79 7.93
CA SER A 136 -3.61 -3.09 9.06
C SER A 136 -4.30 -2.82 10.40
N SER A 137 -5.01 -1.70 10.54
CA SER A 137 -5.77 -1.39 11.76
C SER A 137 -6.89 -2.40 12.01
N ILE A 138 -7.59 -2.88 10.97
CA ILE A 138 -8.56 -3.97 11.08
C ILE A 138 -7.89 -5.22 11.64
N VAL A 139 -6.72 -5.61 11.11
CA VAL A 139 -5.97 -6.78 11.60
C VAL A 139 -5.53 -6.57 13.06
N VAL A 140 -5.05 -5.38 13.43
CA VAL A 140 -4.72 -5.05 14.82
C VAL A 140 -5.95 -5.17 15.72
N SER A 141 -7.12 -4.65 15.32
CA SER A 141 -8.37 -4.78 16.06
C SER A 141 -8.84 -6.24 16.17
N MET A 142 -8.58 -7.07 15.16
CA MET A 142 -8.85 -8.52 15.20
C MET A 142 -7.92 -9.25 16.18
N VAL A 143 -6.65 -8.86 16.28
CA VAL A 143 -5.72 -9.38 17.30
C VAL A 143 -6.11 -8.91 18.70
N SER A 144 -6.49 -7.63 18.83
CA SER A 144 -6.98 -7.03 20.07
C SER A 144 -8.24 -7.72 20.61
N SER A 145 -9.13 -8.15 19.72
CA SER A 145 -10.37 -8.87 20.07
C SER A 145 -10.19 -10.36 20.34
N GLY A 146 -8.95 -10.88 20.25
CA GLY A 146 -8.67 -12.31 20.41
C GLY A 146 -9.16 -13.17 19.24
N LEU A 147 -9.57 -12.55 18.12
CA LEU A 147 -9.92 -13.29 16.91
C LEU A 147 -8.65 -13.82 16.26
N LEU A 148 -7.69 -12.97 15.91
CA LEU A 148 -6.47 -13.43 15.25
C LEU A 148 -5.31 -13.57 16.24
N GLU A 149 -4.63 -14.71 16.20
CA GLU A 149 -3.33 -14.83 16.86
C GLU A 149 -2.27 -13.99 16.13
N VAL A 150 -1.27 -13.51 16.88
CA VAL A 150 -0.19 -12.67 16.32
C VAL A 150 0.56 -13.40 15.21
N GLN A 151 0.88 -14.70 15.37
CA GLN A 151 1.58 -15.47 14.34
C GLN A 151 0.81 -15.52 13.02
N SER A 152 -0.50 -15.73 13.08
CA SER A 152 -1.39 -15.78 11.90
C SER A 152 -1.64 -14.40 11.30
N ALA A 153 -1.58 -13.33 12.11
CA ALA A 153 -1.74 -11.96 11.66
C ALA A 153 -0.52 -11.39 10.92
N VAL A 154 0.70 -11.88 11.21
CA VAL A 154 1.94 -11.38 10.59
C VAL A 154 1.91 -11.47 9.05
N PRO A 155 1.58 -12.63 8.44
CA PRO A 155 1.43 -12.71 6.99
C PRO A 155 0.34 -11.80 6.43
N VAL A 156 -0.77 -11.62 7.15
CA VAL A 156 -1.87 -10.74 6.72
C VAL A 156 -1.39 -9.28 6.62
N ILE A 157 -0.60 -8.81 7.60
CA ILE A 157 0.03 -7.49 7.56
C ILE A 157 1.00 -7.35 6.39
N MET A 158 1.84 -8.36 6.12
CA MET A 158 2.72 -8.35 4.94
C MET A 158 1.93 -8.21 3.64
N GLY A 159 0.78 -8.91 3.55
CA GLY A 159 -0.13 -8.82 2.42
C GLY A 159 -0.78 -7.46 2.28
N ALA A 160 -1.17 -6.87 3.41
CA ALA A 160 -1.76 -5.54 3.42
C ALA A 160 -0.79 -4.49 2.86
N ASN A 161 0.51 -4.64 3.12
CA ASN A 161 1.50 -3.74 2.58
C ASN A 161 1.65 -3.88 1.05
N ILE A 162 1.61 -5.11 0.51
CA ILE A 162 1.57 -5.35 -0.95
C ILE A 162 0.35 -4.65 -1.58
N GLY A 163 -0.83 -4.75 -0.98
CA GLY A 163 -2.06 -4.19 -1.54
C GLY A 163 -2.07 -2.67 -1.70
N THR A 164 -1.26 -1.93 -0.92
CA THR A 164 -1.14 -0.45 -0.97
C THR A 164 -0.87 0.09 -2.37
N SER A 165 -0.20 -0.71 -3.19
CA SER A 165 0.29 -0.35 -4.52
C SER A 165 -0.77 -0.19 -5.61
N VAL A 166 -1.97 -0.74 -5.42
CA VAL A 166 -3.05 -0.67 -6.42
C VAL A 166 -3.41 0.77 -6.75
N THR A 167 -3.60 1.59 -5.73
CA THR A 167 -4.04 2.98 -5.89
C THR A 167 -3.05 3.79 -6.72
N ASN A 168 -1.74 3.66 -6.46
CA ASN A 168 -0.71 4.35 -7.24
C ASN A 168 -0.71 3.93 -8.70
N THR A 169 -0.90 2.62 -8.96
CA THR A 169 -0.93 2.07 -10.31
C THR A 169 -2.13 2.61 -11.10
N ILE A 170 -3.30 2.76 -10.45
CA ILE A 170 -4.48 3.41 -11.03
C ILE A 170 -4.18 4.89 -11.35
N VAL A 171 -3.52 5.61 -10.43
CA VAL A 171 -3.17 7.03 -10.64
C VAL A 171 -2.16 7.19 -11.79
N ALA A 172 -1.21 6.27 -11.94
CA ALA A 172 -0.30 6.28 -13.08
C ALA A 172 -1.05 6.10 -14.41
N MET A 173 -2.09 5.25 -14.44
CA MET A 173 -2.94 5.07 -15.63
C MET A 173 -3.70 6.34 -16.03
N MET A 174 -3.97 7.26 -15.11
CA MET A 174 -4.60 8.55 -15.45
C MET A 174 -3.68 9.46 -16.29
N GLN A 175 -2.36 9.23 -16.26
CA GLN A 175 -1.37 9.94 -17.09
C GLN A 175 -1.06 9.19 -18.38
N ALA A 176 -1.91 8.25 -18.79
CA ALA A 176 -1.72 7.49 -20.02
C ALA A 176 -1.88 8.34 -21.30
N GLY A 177 -2.13 9.65 -21.23
CA GLY A 177 -2.21 10.55 -22.39
C GLY A 177 -0.85 10.72 -23.10
N ASP A 178 0.18 11.15 -22.35
CA ASP A 178 1.55 11.30 -22.88
C ASP A 178 2.39 10.03 -22.65
N ARG A 179 3.16 9.61 -23.66
CA ARG A 179 3.94 8.36 -23.60
C ARG A 179 5.09 8.42 -22.59
N ASN A 180 5.78 9.55 -22.53
CA ASN A 180 6.93 9.76 -21.66
C ASN A 180 6.49 10.03 -20.22
N GLU A 181 5.41 10.78 -20.03
CA GLU A 181 4.81 10.94 -18.71
C GLU A 181 4.29 9.61 -18.17
N PHE A 182 3.57 8.85 -18.99
CA PHE A 182 3.07 7.53 -18.59
C PHE A 182 4.21 6.57 -18.23
N ARG A 183 5.29 6.54 -19.01
CA ARG A 183 6.48 5.72 -18.74
C ARG A 183 7.05 6.00 -17.35
N ARG A 184 7.26 7.29 -17.03
CA ARG A 184 7.84 7.72 -15.75
C ARG A 184 6.85 7.51 -14.61
N ALA A 185 5.58 7.89 -14.78
CA ALA A 185 4.53 7.72 -13.78
C ALA A 185 4.36 6.24 -13.41
N PHE A 186 4.29 5.35 -14.40
CA PHE A 186 4.11 3.92 -14.17
C PHE A 186 5.32 3.29 -13.47
N ALA A 187 6.55 3.71 -13.82
CA ALA A 187 7.74 3.31 -13.07
C ALA A 187 7.72 3.86 -11.64
N GLY A 188 7.30 5.10 -11.45
CA GLY A 188 7.13 5.72 -10.13
C GLY A 188 6.12 5.00 -9.25
N ALA A 189 5.02 4.50 -9.82
CA ALA A 189 4.07 3.67 -9.10
C ALA A 189 4.66 2.29 -8.77
N THR A 190 5.18 1.58 -9.77
CA THR A 190 5.60 0.17 -9.63
C THR A 190 6.90 -0.05 -8.88
N VAL A 191 7.73 0.98 -8.68
CA VAL A 191 8.91 0.87 -7.81
C VAL A 191 8.52 0.52 -6.37
N HIS A 192 7.35 0.99 -5.92
CA HIS A 192 6.77 0.62 -4.64
C HIS A 192 6.36 -0.86 -4.63
N ASP A 193 5.66 -1.31 -5.68
CA ASP A 193 5.19 -2.68 -5.84
C ASP A 193 6.35 -3.67 -5.78
N PHE A 194 7.38 -3.42 -6.57
CA PHE A 194 8.56 -4.29 -6.63
C PHE A 194 9.26 -4.37 -5.30
N PHE A 195 9.37 -3.26 -4.56
CA PHE A 195 9.93 -3.29 -3.21
C PHE A 195 9.13 -4.19 -2.27
N ASN A 196 7.79 -4.05 -2.23
CA ASN A 196 6.95 -4.83 -1.34
C ASN A 196 6.94 -6.32 -1.72
N TRP A 197 6.76 -6.63 -3.01
CA TRP A 197 6.78 -8.02 -3.49
C TRP A 197 8.12 -8.70 -3.24
N LEU A 198 9.25 -8.05 -3.57
CA LEU A 198 10.57 -8.62 -3.34
C LEU A 198 10.88 -8.79 -1.85
N SER A 199 10.43 -7.87 -1.00
CA SER A 199 10.58 -8.00 0.45
C SER A 199 9.79 -9.17 1.01
N VAL A 200 8.52 -9.35 0.59
CA VAL A 200 7.70 -10.49 1.03
C VAL A 200 8.26 -11.81 0.53
N LEU A 201 8.74 -11.89 -0.72
CA LEU A 201 9.33 -13.11 -1.29
C LEU A 201 10.53 -13.64 -0.48
N ILE A 202 11.25 -12.76 0.23
CA ILE A 202 12.36 -13.15 1.11
C ILE A 202 11.89 -13.32 2.55
N LEU A 203 11.16 -12.33 3.08
CA LEU A 203 10.84 -12.26 4.52
C LEU A 203 9.72 -13.21 4.93
N LEU A 204 8.75 -13.52 4.06
CA LEU A 204 7.67 -14.44 4.41
C LEU A 204 8.15 -15.89 4.56
N PRO A 205 8.94 -16.48 3.64
CA PRO A 205 9.51 -17.81 3.86
C PRO A 205 10.44 -17.85 5.08
N LEU A 206 11.21 -16.78 5.30
CA LEU A 206 12.07 -16.67 6.48
C LEU A 206 11.24 -16.63 7.77
N GLU A 207 10.16 -15.87 7.80
CA GLU A 207 9.23 -15.81 8.93
C GLU A 207 8.52 -17.14 9.16
N ALA A 208 8.04 -17.79 8.10
CA ALA A 208 7.40 -19.10 8.21
C ALA A 208 8.38 -20.19 8.74
N ALA A 209 9.65 -20.12 8.36
CA ALA A 209 10.66 -21.09 8.79
C ALA A 209 11.21 -20.82 10.21
N THR A 210 11.37 -19.56 10.58
CA THR A 210 12.12 -19.18 11.80
C THR A 210 11.31 -18.40 12.83
N GLY A 211 10.23 -17.74 12.41
CA GLY A 211 9.46 -16.78 13.21
C GLY A 211 10.31 -15.58 13.65
N VAL A 212 11.26 -15.14 12.82
CA VAL A 212 12.25 -14.11 13.20
C VAL A 212 11.61 -12.78 13.60
N LEU A 213 10.61 -12.31 12.84
CA LEU A 213 9.89 -11.07 13.15
C LEU A 213 9.04 -11.25 14.40
N TYR A 214 8.27 -12.35 14.50
CA TYR A 214 7.51 -12.65 15.71
C TYR A 214 8.40 -12.70 16.96
N LYS A 215 9.54 -13.40 16.91
CA LYS A 215 10.47 -13.53 18.04
C LYS A 215 11.13 -12.19 18.38
N LEU A 216 11.58 -11.44 17.37
CA LEU A 216 12.18 -10.13 17.57
C LEU A 216 11.21 -9.18 18.28
N THR A 217 9.97 -9.11 17.80
CA THR A 217 8.97 -8.22 18.38
C THR A 217 8.52 -8.68 19.75
N LYS A 218 8.43 -9.99 19.99
CA LYS A 218 8.17 -10.54 21.32
C LYS A 218 9.22 -10.09 22.34
N ILE A 219 10.51 -10.22 22.00
CA ILE A 219 11.61 -9.77 22.87
C ILE A 219 11.51 -8.27 23.15
N VAL A 220 11.18 -7.46 22.13
CA VAL A 220 10.99 -6.01 22.31
C VAL A 220 9.82 -5.69 23.25
N ILE A 221 8.69 -6.39 23.10
CA ILE A 221 7.51 -6.22 23.97
C ILE A 221 7.80 -6.66 25.40
N ASP A 222 8.43 -7.82 25.60
CA ASP A 222 8.80 -8.34 26.91
C ASP A 222 9.76 -7.38 27.63
N SER A 223 10.61 -6.66 26.88
CA SER A 223 11.53 -5.65 27.41
C SER A 223 10.85 -4.38 27.91
N PHE A 224 9.65 -4.05 27.39
CA PHE A 224 8.88 -2.89 27.85
C PHE A 224 8.16 -3.13 29.18
N ASN A 225 8.16 -4.37 29.70
CA ASN A 225 7.52 -4.77 30.97
C ASN A 225 6.08 -4.22 31.09
N ILE A 226 5.31 -4.31 30.00
CA ILE A 226 3.92 -3.86 29.96
C ILE A 226 3.14 -4.76 30.93
N GLN A 227 2.76 -4.21 32.08
CA GLN A 227 1.95 -4.93 33.06
C GLN A 227 0.58 -5.22 32.43
N GLY A 228 0.32 -6.47 32.05
CA GLY A 228 -1.01 -6.88 31.59
C GLY A 228 -2.00 -6.95 32.75
N GLY A 229 -3.27 -6.59 32.48
CA GLY A 229 -4.38 -6.62 33.44
C GLY A 229 -4.89 -5.24 33.84
N ASN A 230 -5.70 -5.16 34.91
CA ASN A 230 -6.38 -3.94 35.39
C ASN A 230 -5.46 -2.73 35.71
N ASN A 231 -4.13 -2.92 35.71
CA ASN A 231 -3.13 -1.88 35.99
C ASN A 231 -2.30 -1.50 34.74
N ALA A 232 -2.66 -2.01 33.55
CA ALA A 232 -2.03 -1.61 32.30
C ALA A 232 -2.31 -0.11 32.04
N PRO A 233 -1.33 0.67 31.57
CA PRO A 233 -1.58 2.07 31.21
C PRO A 233 -2.48 2.12 29.98
N ASP A 234 -3.75 2.48 30.19
CA ASP A 234 -4.69 2.86 29.14
C ASP A 234 -4.17 4.13 28.45
N LEU A 235 -3.57 3.98 27.28
CA LEU A 235 -2.81 5.07 26.65
C LEU A 235 -3.69 5.97 25.77
N LEU A 236 -4.36 5.37 24.77
CA LEU A 236 -5.35 6.09 23.96
C LEU A 236 -6.79 5.85 24.43
N ASN A 237 -7.04 4.78 25.18
CA ASN A 237 -8.38 4.44 25.69
C ASN A 237 -8.96 5.58 26.55
N VAL A 238 -8.15 6.23 27.39
CA VAL A 238 -8.57 7.42 28.17
C VAL A 238 -9.20 8.53 27.31
N ILE A 239 -8.80 8.62 26.05
CA ILE A 239 -9.29 9.62 25.08
C ILE A 239 -10.49 9.09 24.28
N THR A 240 -10.57 7.77 24.03
CA THR A 240 -11.65 7.14 23.25
C THR A 240 -12.83 6.68 24.08
N ASP A 241 -12.58 6.18 25.30
CA ASP A 241 -13.56 5.59 26.23
C ASP A 241 -14.79 6.47 26.43
N PRO A 242 -14.70 7.81 26.62
CA PRO A 242 -15.90 8.63 26.81
C PRO A 242 -16.89 8.55 25.63
N LEU A 243 -16.38 8.30 24.42
CA LEU A 243 -17.22 8.12 23.23
C LEU A 243 -17.59 6.64 23.03
N THR A 244 -16.65 5.72 23.23
CA THR A 244 -16.88 4.28 23.05
C THR A 244 -17.88 3.75 24.06
N ASP A 245 -17.69 4.03 25.36
CA ASP A 245 -18.58 3.60 26.44
C ASP A 245 -19.98 4.23 26.31
N ALA A 246 -20.09 5.44 25.73
CA ALA A 246 -21.40 6.03 25.42
C ALA A 246 -22.14 5.24 24.33
N ILE A 247 -21.43 4.53 23.45
CA ILE A 247 -22.00 3.73 22.37
C ILE A 247 -22.24 2.29 22.84
N ILE A 248 -21.21 1.62 23.36
CA ILE A 248 -21.24 0.22 23.75
C ILE A 248 -20.25 -0.04 24.89
N GLU A 249 -20.70 -0.80 25.90
CA GLU A 249 -19.84 -1.28 26.98
C GLU A 249 -19.90 -2.82 27.02
N LEU A 250 -18.75 -3.48 27.00
CA LEU A 250 -18.65 -4.95 27.01
C LEU A 250 -18.34 -5.48 28.41
N ASP A 251 -18.91 -6.62 28.76
CA ASP A 251 -18.65 -7.29 30.03
C ASP A 251 -17.33 -8.08 29.97
N LYS A 252 -16.27 -7.44 30.47
CA LYS A 252 -14.91 -8.02 30.55
C LYS A 252 -14.89 -9.36 31.31
N THR A 253 -15.78 -9.55 32.29
CA THR A 253 -15.82 -10.80 33.07
C THR A 253 -16.33 -11.96 32.22
N VAL A 254 -17.38 -11.74 31.44
CA VAL A 254 -17.93 -12.76 30.52
C VAL A 254 -16.92 -13.11 29.43
N ILE A 255 -16.18 -12.13 28.90
CA ILE A 255 -15.12 -12.37 27.90
C ILE A 255 -14.02 -13.27 28.48
N SER A 256 -13.55 -12.97 29.70
CA SER A 256 -12.54 -13.78 30.40
C SER A 256 -13.05 -15.19 30.73
N ASP A 257 -14.29 -15.32 31.18
CA ASP A 257 -14.91 -16.63 31.46
C ASP A 257 -15.05 -17.49 30.18
N ILE A 258 -15.37 -16.87 29.03
CA ILE A 258 -15.41 -17.56 27.74
C ILE A 258 -14.00 -17.99 27.31
N ALA A 259 -13.00 -17.13 27.46
CA ALA A 259 -11.60 -17.44 27.12
C ALA A 259 -11.01 -18.56 27.98
N THR A 260 -11.43 -18.67 29.24
CA THR A 260 -11.03 -19.75 30.16
C THR A 260 -11.84 -21.05 29.99
N GLY A 261 -12.85 -21.05 29.11
CA GLY A 261 -13.62 -22.24 28.73
C GLY A 261 -14.81 -22.56 29.63
N ASP A 262 -15.32 -21.61 30.41
CA ASP A 262 -16.51 -21.83 31.25
C ASP A 262 -17.77 -22.01 30.37
N PRO A 263 -18.42 -23.20 30.39
CA PRO A 263 -19.63 -23.44 29.61
C PRO A 263 -20.81 -22.54 30.03
N ALA A 264 -20.85 -22.04 31.26
CA ALA A 264 -21.92 -21.15 31.73
C ALA A 264 -21.83 -19.74 31.13
N ALA A 265 -20.63 -19.30 30.73
CA ALA A 265 -20.40 -17.98 30.17
C ALA A 265 -20.85 -17.86 28.70
N ARG A 266 -20.90 -18.97 27.94
CA ARG A 266 -21.35 -18.99 26.54
C ARG A 266 -22.80 -18.50 26.36
N ASN A 267 -23.64 -18.68 27.37
CA ASN A 267 -25.05 -18.28 27.35
C ASN A 267 -25.30 -16.85 27.88
N LYS A 268 -24.29 -16.19 28.45
CA LYS A 268 -24.40 -14.79 28.91
C LYS A 268 -24.26 -13.82 27.72
N SER A 269 -24.85 -12.63 27.84
CA SER A 269 -24.61 -11.56 26.87
C SER A 269 -23.22 -10.96 27.10
N LEU A 270 -22.53 -10.64 26.00
CA LEU A 270 -21.26 -9.91 26.03
C LEU A 270 -21.47 -8.41 26.29
N ILE A 271 -22.69 -7.90 26.08
CA ILE A 271 -23.04 -6.49 26.29
C ILE A 271 -23.34 -6.29 27.78
N LYS A 272 -22.68 -5.31 28.39
CA LYS A 272 -22.83 -5.03 29.81
C LYS A 272 -24.07 -4.18 30.08
N ILE A 273 -25.17 -4.83 30.44
CA ILE A 273 -26.44 -4.13 30.71
C ILE A 273 -26.44 -3.45 32.10
N TRP A 274 -25.76 -4.04 33.08
CA TRP A 274 -25.79 -3.61 34.48
C TRP A 274 -24.41 -3.16 34.96
N CYS A 275 -24.32 -1.91 35.41
CA CYS A 275 -23.06 -1.30 35.84
C CYS A 275 -22.84 -1.38 37.35
N LYS A 276 -23.93 -1.46 38.13
CA LYS A 276 -23.87 -1.76 39.56
C LYS A 276 -24.65 -3.03 39.85
N SER A 277 -23.94 -4.03 40.33
CA SER A 277 -24.51 -5.28 40.85
C SER A 277 -23.94 -5.55 42.25
N GLU A 278 -24.77 -6.09 43.13
CA GLU A 278 -24.38 -6.48 44.48
C GLU A 278 -24.60 -7.98 44.66
N LYS A 279 -23.55 -8.69 45.07
CA LYS A 279 -23.61 -10.12 45.35
C LYS A 279 -23.97 -10.34 46.81
N ILE A 280 -25.24 -10.62 47.09
CA ILE A 280 -25.68 -10.95 48.44
C ILE A 280 -25.52 -12.45 48.64
N THR A 281 -24.66 -12.83 49.58
CA THR A 281 -24.51 -14.23 49.98
C THR A 281 -25.41 -14.48 51.17
N THR A 282 -26.44 -15.31 50.99
CA THR A 282 -27.35 -15.72 52.06
C THR A 282 -27.11 -17.18 52.42
N LEU A 283 -27.22 -17.47 53.72
CA LEU A 283 -27.17 -18.83 54.25
C LEU A 283 -28.57 -19.45 54.10
N VAL A 284 -28.69 -20.46 53.25
CA VAL A 284 -29.96 -21.15 53.00
C VAL A 284 -29.83 -22.61 53.42
N ASN A 285 -30.87 -23.11 54.09
CA ASN A 285 -30.98 -24.53 54.46
C ASN A 285 -31.50 -25.30 53.24
N ILE A 286 -30.74 -26.27 52.74
CA ILE A 286 -31.13 -27.15 51.64
C ILE A 286 -31.24 -28.60 52.08
N THR A 287 -32.07 -29.39 51.40
CA THR A 287 -32.21 -30.82 51.65
C THR A 287 -31.21 -31.63 50.82
N VAL A 288 -30.45 -32.50 51.46
CA VAL A 288 -29.53 -33.45 50.83
C VAL A 288 -30.02 -34.90 51.02
N PRO A 289 -29.74 -35.81 50.08
CA PRO A 289 -30.29 -37.16 50.10
C PRO A 289 -29.66 -38.08 51.15
N SER A 290 -28.48 -37.76 51.69
CA SER A 290 -27.87 -38.51 52.80
C SER A 290 -26.90 -37.64 53.60
N ALA A 291 -26.59 -38.05 54.83
CA ALA A 291 -25.62 -37.39 55.70
C ALA A 291 -24.18 -37.39 55.16
N ALA A 292 -23.87 -38.25 54.18
CA ALA A 292 -22.57 -38.26 53.50
C ALA A 292 -22.40 -37.09 52.51
N ASN A 293 -23.51 -36.47 52.08
CA ASN A 293 -23.51 -35.33 51.16
C ASN A 293 -23.62 -33.98 51.88
N CYS A 294 -23.44 -33.96 53.21
CA CYS A 294 -23.36 -32.71 53.97
C CYS A 294 -22.03 -31.99 53.67
N THR A 295 -22.07 -30.68 53.55
CA THR A 295 -20.89 -29.86 53.34
C THR A 295 -19.95 -29.94 54.55
N THR A 296 -18.69 -30.31 54.33
CA THR A 296 -17.70 -30.47 55.41
C THR A 296 -17.51 -29.16 56.18
N GLY A 297 -17.86 -29.14 57.47
CA GLY A 297 -17.76 -27.96 58.33
C GLY A 297 -19.04 -27.11 58.47
N ALA A 298 -20.14 -27.46 57.78
CA ALA A 298 -21.45 -26.84 57.97
C ALA A 298 -22.35 -27.67 58.91
N PRO A 299 -23.27 -27.06 59.67
CA PRO A 299 -24.23 -27.81 60.48
C PRO A 299 -25.11 -28.70 59.59
N CYS A 300 -25.22 -29.98 59.94
CA CYS A 300 -26.07 -30.94 59.25
C CYS A 300 -26.98 -31.64 60.26
N TRP A 301 -28.29 -31.70 59.98
CA TRP A 301 -29.27 -32.31 60.86
C TRP A 301 -30.33 -33.08 60.07
N VAL A 302 -30.98 -34.04 60.73
CA VAL A 302 -32.00 -34.90 60.12
C VAL A 302 -33.35 -34.58 60.75
N GLU A 303 -34.35 -34.32 59.92
CA GLU A 303 -35.72 -34.06 60.36
C GLU A 303 -36.69 -34.88 59.49
N GLY A 304 -37.23 -35.95 60.07
CA GLY A 304 -38.00 -36.96 59.33
C GLY A 304 -37.14 -37.78 58.36
N ASN A 305 -37.62 -38.00 57.13
CA ASN A 305 -36.90 -38.71 56.05
C ASN A 305 -35.95 -37.80 55.24
N LYS A 306 -35.67 -36.56 55.70
CA LYS A 306 -34.84 -35.59 54.97
C LYS A 306 -33.65 -35.14 55.82
N THR A 307 -32.48 -35.04 55.19
CA THR A 307 -31.28 -34.46 55.78
C THR A 307 -31.11 -33.03 55.30
N TRP A 308 -30.85 -32.09 56.20
CA TRP A 308 -30.68 -30.67 55.91
C TRP A 308 -29.21 -30.26 56.11
N THR A 309 -28.71 -29.41 55.22
CA THR A 309 -27.39 -28.78 55.36
C THR A 309 -27.47 -27.30 54.98
N GLN A 310 -26.59 -26.49 55.57
CA GLN A 310 -26.46 -25.08 55.23
C GLN A 310 -25.50 -24.90 54.06
N ILE A 311 -25.94 -24.18 53.03
CA ILE A 311 -25.06 -23.73 51.95
C ILE A 311 -25.14 -22.21 51.80
N ASN A 312 -24.00 -21.64 51.41
CA ASN A 312 -23.94 -20.24 50.99
C ASN A 312 -24.49 -20.14 49.57
N VAL A 313 -25.61 -19.47 49.40
CA VAL A 313 -26.17 -19.14 48.09
C VAL A 313 -25.89 -17.68 47.80
N THR A 314 -25.11 -17.42 46.76
CA THR A 314 -24.80 -16.05 46.31
C THR A 314 -25.78 -15.65 45.21
N GLU A 315 -26.69 -14.72 45.52
CA GLU A 315 -27.56 -14.09 44.53
C GLU A 315 -26.97 -12.75 44.10
N THR A 316 -27.10 -12.42 42.81
CA THR A 316 -26.61 -11.15 42.26
C THR A 316 -27.79 -10.23 42.00
N ILE A 317 -27.88 -9.12 42.73
CA ILE A 317 -28.94 -8.11 42.59
C ILE A 317 -28.43 -7.00 41.67
N ASN A 318 -29.22 -6.66 40.66
CA ASN A 318 -28.91 -5.60 39.72
C ASN A 318 -29.49 -4.26 40.22
N LEU A 319 -28.62 -3.27 40.45
CA LEU A 319 -29.00 -1.97 41.03
C LEU A 319 -29.19 -0.90 39.96
N GLU A 320 -28.22 -0.75 39.05
CA GLU A 320 -28.19 0.35 38.08
C GLU A 320 -27.75 -0.14 36.69
N ARG A 321 -28.47 0.28 35.65
CA ARG A 321 -28.14 0.01 34.25
C ARG A 321 -27.00 0.92 33.77
N CYS A 322 -26.23 0.46 32.81
CA CYS A 322 -25.19 1.29 32.18
C CYS A 322 -25.80 2.42 31.32
N ASN A 323 -24.97 3.37 30.88
CA ASN A 323 -25.38 4.54 30.09
C ASN A 323 -24.83 4.47 28.66
N HIS A 324 -25.18 3.42 27.91
CA HIS A 324 -24.78 3.26 26.51
C HIS A 324 -25.99 3.05 25.58
N ILE A 325 -25.84 3.34 24.28
CA ILE A 325 -26.95 3.35 23.30
C ILE A 325 -27.73 2.01 23.28
N PHE A 326 -27.02 0.89 23.41
CA PHE A 326 -27.60 -0.46 23.31
C PHE A 326 -28.16 -1.03 24.63
N VAL A 327 -28.19 -0.29 25.75
CA VAL A 327 -28.69 -0.79 27.05
C VAL A 327 -30.14 -1.25 26.99
N TYR A 328 -30.96 -0.54 26.21
CA TYR A 328 -32.40 -0.81 26.06
C TYR A 328 -32.72 -1.54 24.75
N ALA A 329 -31.70 -1.86 23.94
CA ALA A 329 -31.89 -2.56 22.69
C ALA A 329 -32.12 -4.05 22.97
N ASN A 330 -33.30 -4.56 22.60
CA ASN A 330 -33.58 -5.99 22.67
C ASN A 330 -33.07 -6.71 21.41
N LEU A 331 -31.77 -6.62 21.16
CA LEU A 331 -31.08 -7.21 20.01
C LEU A 331 -30.05 -8.24 20.49
N PRO A 332 -29.83 -9.34 19.73
CA PRO A 332 -28.78 -10.28 20.06
C PRO A 332 -27.39 -9.65 19.86
N ASP A 333 -26.41 -10.08 20.67
CA ASP A 333 -25.01 -9.60 20.62
C ASP A 333 -24.44 -9.56 19.20
N LEU A 334 -24.71 -10.60 18.39
CA LEU A 334 -24.27 -10.69 17.00
C LEU A 334 -24.86 -9.57 16.13
N ALA A 335 -26.15 -9.24 16.29
CA ALA A 335 -26.78 -8.19 15.50
C ALA A 335 -26.22 -6.81 15.86
N VAL A 336 -26.04 -6.53 17.16
CA VAL A 336 -25.40 -5.30 17.63
C VAL A 336 -23.97 -5.22 17.10
N GLY A 337 -23.21 -6.32 17.19
CA GLY A 337 -21.87 -6.45 16.63
C GLY A 337 -21.81 -6.14 15.14
N LEU A 338 -22.69 -6.72 14.32
CA LEU A 338 -22.73 -6.47 12.87
C LEU A 338 -23.12 -5.02 12.53
N ILE A 339 -24.05 -4.41 13.27
CA ILE A 339 -24.41 -3.00 13.10
C ILE A 339 -23.22 -2.11 13.41
N LEU A 340 -22.56 -2.32 14.56
CA LEU A 340 -21.38 -1.57 14.98
C LEU A 340 -20.21 -1.77 14.03
N LEU A 341 -20.02 -2.98 13.50
CA LEU A 341 -19.00 -3.30 12.50
C LEU A 341 -19.22 -2.49 11.22
N ALA A 342 -20.44 -2.49 10.69
CA ALA A 342 -20.76 -1.75 9.47
C ALA A 342 -20.63 -0.23 9.65
N LEU A 343 -21.12 0.30 10.78
CA LEU A 343 -21.06 1.71 11.09
C LEU A 343 -19.62 2.20 11.33
N SER A 344 -18.83 1.45 12.12
CA SER A 344 -17.43 1.79 12.39
C SER A 344 -16.59 1.73 11.13
N LEU A 345 -16.77 0.72 10.27
CA LEU A 345 -16.08 0.64 8.98
C LEU A 345 -16.45 1.81 8.05
N LEU A 346 -17.72 2.22 8.01
CA LEU A 346 -18.17 3.38 7.23
C LEU A 346 -17.55 4.68 7.74
N ILE A 347 -17.58 4.91 9.06
CA ILE A 347 -16.96 6.08 9.70
C ILE A 347 -15.46 6.10 9.43
N LEU A 348 -14.79 4.96 9.60
CA LEU A 348 -13.35 4.80 9.36
C LEU A 348 -12.99 5.13 7.91
N CYS A 349 -13.68 4.52 6.94
CA CYS A 349 -13.45 4.78 5.51
C CYS A 349 -13.72 6.23 5.14
N THR A 350 -14.82 6.82 5.63
CA THR A 350 -15.17 8.22 5.37
C THR A 350 -14.13 9.15 5.95
N CYS A 351 -13.72 8.90 7.20
CA CYS A 351 -12.71 9.70 7.89
C CYS A 351 -11.38 9.67 7.14
N LEU A 352 -10.94 8.48 6.70
CA LEU A 352 -9.73 8.36 5.90
C LEU A 352 -9.84 9.15 4.59
N ILE A 353 -10.95 9.04 3.84
CA ILE A 353 -11.16 9.81 2.60
C ILE A 353 -11.09 11.33 2.85
N LEU A 354 -11.64 11.81 3.96
CA LEU A 354 -11.58 13.23 4.33
C LEU A 354 -10.16 13.66 4.71
N ILE A 355 -9.45 12.85 5.50
CA ILE A 355 -8.02 13.02 5.82
C ILE A 355 -7.22 13.12 4.51
N VAL A 356 -7.38 12.16 3.59
CA VAL A 356 -6.77 12.14 2.26
C VAL A 356 -7.02 13.45 1.51
N LYS A 357 -8.27 13.86 1.39
CA LYS A 357 -8.66 15.07 0.64
C LYS A 357 -8.06 16.34 1.27
N LEU A 358 -8.10 16.43 2.60
CA LEU A 358 -7.57 17.54 3.36
C LEU A 358 -6.06 17.67 3.16
N LEU A 359 -5.34 16.56 3.27
CA LEU A 359 -3.90 16.50 3.10
C LEU A 359 -3.48 16.74 1.66
N ASN A 360 -4.20 16.20 0.67
CA ASN A 360 -3.94 16.51 -0.74
C ASN A 360 -4.12 18.02 -1.01
N SER A 361 -5.09 18.66 -0.34
CA SER A 361 -5.26 20.13 -0.38
C SER A 361 -4.14 20.89 0.36
N MET A 362 -3.40 20.25 1.28
CA MET A 362 -2.24 20.83 1.96
C MET A 362 -0.93 20.63 1.17
N LEU A 363 -0.79 19.49 0.49
CA LEU A 363 0.37 19.14 -0.32
C LEU A 363 0.42 19.90 -1.65
N LYS A 364 -0.73 20.27 -2.21
CA LYS A 364 -0.83 21.13 -3.40
C LYS A 364 -0.41 22.57 -3.05
N GLY A 365 0.70 23.04 -3.62
CA GLY A 365 1.17 24.43 -3.52
C GLY A 365 2.59 24.56 -2.95
N GLN A 366 2.79 25.50 -2.02
CA GLN A 366 4.13 25.81 -1.48
C GLN A 366 4.82 24.62 -0.79
N VAL A 367 4.06 23.69 -0.20
CA VAL A 367 4.63 22.50 0.42
C VAL A 367 5.29 21.59 -0.62
N ALA A 368 4.67 21.39 -1.79
CA ALA A 368 5.30 20.67 -2.91
C ALA A 368 6.59 21.36 -3.40
N VAL A 369 6.64 22.70 -3.38
CA VAL A 369 7.84 23.48 -3.74
C VAL A 369 8.94 23.35 -2.68
N VAL A 370 8.59 23.36 -1.40
CA VAL A 370 9.53 23.12 -0.30
C VAL A 370 10.05 21.69 -0.35
N ILE A 371 9.18 20.71 -0.59
CA ILE A 371 9.53 19.32 -0.84
C ILE A 371 10.52 19.24 -2.02
N LYS A 372 10.24 19.90 -3.15
CA LYS A 372 11.18 19.99 -4.29
C LYS A 372 12.53 20.58 -3.88
N LYS A 373 12.53 21.68 -3.12
CA LYS A 373 13.77 22.35 -2.68
C LYS A 373 14.58 21.47 -1.73
N VAL A 374 13.95 20.87 -0.73
CA VAL A 374 14.61 20.02 0.26
C VAL A 374 15.10 18.71 -0.37
N LEU A 375 14.34 18.12 -1.29
CA LEU A 375 14.67 16.82 -1.89
C LEU A 375 15.65 16.88 -3.05
N ASN A 376 15.66 17.98 -3.82
CA ASN A 376 16.66 18.22 -4.86
C ASN A 376 17.86 19.02 -4.34
N THR A 377 17.97 19.24 -3.02
CA THR A 377 19.23 19.73 -2.44
C THR A 377 20.20 18.56 -2.38
N ASP A 378 21.10 18.50 -3.35
CA ASP A 378 22.20 17.56 -3.33
C ASP A 378 23.28 18.02 -2.35
N PHE A 379 23.57 17.17 -1.37
CA PHE A 379 24.73 17.38 -0.50
C PHE A 379 26.00 17.10 -1.31
N PRO A 380 26.99 18.01 -1.30
CA PRO A 380 28.24 17.80 -1.99
C PRO A 380 29.01 16.60 -1.42
N PHE A 381 29.92 16.05 -2.22
CA PHE A 381 30.84 14.99 -1.79
C PHE A 381 31.56 15.39 -0.48
N PRO A 382 31.66 14.50 0.54
CA PRO A 382 31.39 13.05 0.52
C PRO A 382 29.98 12.62 0.97
N PHE A 383 29.06 13.54 1.25
CA PHE A 383 27.78 13.23 1.92
C PHE A 383 26.60 12.97 0.97
N GLY A 384 26.83 12.75 -0.33
CA GLY A 384 25.77 12.52 -1.31
C GLY A 384 24.84 11.36 -0.98
N TRP A 385 25.32 10.33 -0.27
CA TRP A 385 24.53 9.19 0.19
C TRP A 385 23.47 9.57 1.24
N VAL A 386 23.70 10.63 2.02
CA VAL A 386 22.81 11.11 3.09
C VAL A 386 21.50 11.64 2.51
N THR A 387 21.54 12.22 1.30
CA THR A 387 20.36 12.79 0.63
C THR A 387 19.19 11.80 0.57
N GLY A 388 19.47 10.54 0.24
CA GLY A 388 18.45 9.52 0.11
C GLY A 388 17.91 9.02 1.46
N TYR A 389 18.72 9.00 2.52
CA TYR A 389 18.24 8.69 3.88
C TYR A 389 17.39 9.83 4.46
N ILE A 390 17.74 11.09 4.16
CA ILE A 390 16.88 12.24 4.45
C ILE A 390 15.55 12.10 3.71
N ALA A 391 15.56 11.68 2.44
CA ALA A 391 14.34 11.41 1.69
C ALA A 391 13.48 10.30 2.33
N ILE A 392 14.09 9.23 2.87
CA ILE A 392 13.36 8.22 3.66
C ILE A 392 12.72 8.86 4.90
N MET A 393 13.46 9.64 5.67
CA MET A 393 12.92 10.32 6.86
C MET A 393 11.80 11.30 6.52
N VAL A 394 11.93 12.05 5.42
CA VAL A 394 10.88 12.95 4.92
C VAL A 394 9.66 12.13 4.51
N GLY A 395 9.82 11.04 3.76
CA GLY A 395 8.72 10.15 3.37
C GLY A 395 7.99 9.57 4.58
N ALA A 396 8.73 9.14 5.60
CA ALA A 396 8.18 8.61 6.85
C ALA A 396 7.43 9.68 7.64
N GLY A 397 8.03 10.85 7.85
CA GLY A 397 7.41 11.96 8.57
C GLY A 397 6.18 12.50 7.85
N MET A 398 6.24 12.67 6.53
CA MET A 398 5.09 13.09 5.73
C MET A 398 3.97 12.06 5.79
N THR A 399 4.29 10.77 5.71
CA THR A 399 3.27 9.72 5.78
C THR A 399 2.72 9.56 7.19
N PHE A 400 3.50 9.80 8.23
CA PHE A 400 3.00 9.88 9.61
C PHE A 400 1.98 11.01 9.78
N ILE A 401 2.29 12.20 9.26
CA ILE A 401 1.36 13.35 9.28
C ILE A 401 0.12 13.05 8.44
N VAL A 402 0.33 12.43 7.27
CA VAL A 402 -0.73 12.14 6.31
C VAL A 402 -1.58 10.92 6.70
N GLN A 403 -1.02 10.03 7.53
CA GLN A 403 -1.52 8.70 7.91
C GLN A 403 -1.88 7.74 6.78
N SER A 404 -1.54 8.08 5.54
CA SER A 404 -1.84 7.28 4.37
C SER A 404 -0.66 7.28 3.41
N SER A 405 -0.01 6.13 3.27
CA SER A 405 1.03 5.94 2.26
C SER A 405 0.47 6.03 0.86
N SER A 406 -0.66 5.37 0.58
CA SER A 406 -1.27 5.37 -0.76
C SER A 406 -1.51 6.79 -1.28
N VAL A 407 -1.97 7.72 -0.42
CA VAL A 407 -2.14 9.14 -0.77
C VAL A 407 -0.82 9.81 -1.08
N PHE A 408 0.16 9.64 -0.19
CA PHE A 408 1.47 10.25 -0.35
C PHE A 408 2.16 9.76 -1.63
N THR A 409 2.20 8.44 -1.84
CA THR A 409 2.81 7.82 -3.02
C THR A 409 2.01 8.10 -4.30
N SER A 410 0.68 8.20 -4.22
CA SER A 410 -0.17 8.61 -5.35
C SER A 410 0.01 10.08 -5.70
N ALA A 411 0.36 10.95 -4.74
CA ALA A 411 0.70 12.34 -5.02
C ALA A 411 2.09 12.46 -5.67
N ILE A 412 3.04 11.61 -5.28
CA ILE A 412 4.38 11.55 -5.90
C ILE A 412 4.31 11.02 -7.34
N THR A 413 3.44 10.04 -7.61
CA THR A 413 3.37 9.37 -8.91
C THR A 413 3.19 10.34 -10.11
N PRO A 414 2.27 11.32 -10.08
CA PRO A 414 2.20 12.38 -11.09
C PRO A 414 3.40 13.30 -11.17
N LEU A 415 4.04 13.58 -10.05
CA LEU A 415 5.26 14.39 -10.04
C LEU A 415 6.42 13.66 -10.73
N VAL A 416 6.48 12.33 -10.62
CA VAL A 416 7.43 11.51 -11.39
C VAL A 416 7.04 11.47 -12.87
N GLY A 417 5.74 11.34 -13.16
CA GLY A 417 5.21 11.37 -14.52
C GLY A 417 5.59 12.63 -15.27
N ILE A 418 5.25 13.80 -14.73
CA ILE A 418 5.59 15.11 -15.30
C ILE A 418 7.11 15.38 -15.29
N GLY A 419 7.89 14.60 -14.53
CA GLY A 419 9.34 14.75 -14.43
C GLY A 419 9.77 15.89 -13.50
N VAL A 420 8.97 16.18 -12.48
CA VAL A 420 9.32 17.06 -11.36
C VAL A 420 10.32 16.37 -10.42
N ILE A 421 10.15 15.06 -10.22
CA ILE A 421 10.93 14.21 -9.31
C ILE A 421 11.46 13.02 -10.11
N SER A 422 12.75 12.72 -10.01
CA SER A 422 13.31 11.52 -10.65
C SER A 422 12.89 10.24 -9.91
N LEU A 423 12.89 9.12 -10.62
CA LEU A 423 12.56 7.81 -10.05
C LEU A 423 13.49 7.46 -8.88
N GLU A 424 14.76 7.84 -8.97
CA GLU A 424 15.80 7.64 -7.95
C GLU A 424 15.52 8.41 -6.65
N ARG A 425 14.80 9.54 -6.73
CA ARG A 425 14.37 10.34 -5.58
C ARG A 425 13.01 9.86 -5.04
N ALA A 426 12.12 9.44 -5.92
CA ALA A 426 10.82 8.90 -5.56
C ALA A 426 10.95 7.58 -4.78
N TYR A 427 11.94 6.74 -5.12
CA TYR A 427 12.15 5.46 -4.45
C TYR A 427 12.38 5.59 -2.93
N PRO A 428 13.41 6.30 -2.42
CA PRO A 428 13.60 6.46 -0.98
C PRO A 428 12.42 7.15 -0.27
N LEU A 429 11.71 8.08 -0.93
CA LEU A 429 10.49 8.68 -0.36
C LEU A 429 9.39 7.65 -0.13
N THR A 430 9.24 6.73 -1.09
CA THR A 430 8.26 5.64 -1.02
C THR A 430 8.65 4.66 0.09
N LEU A 431 9.94 4.32 0.22
CA LEU A 431 10.42 3.50 1.34
C LEU A 431 10.12 4.14 2.69
N GLY A 432 10.37 5.44 2.81
CA GLY A 432 9.97 6.22 3.98
C GLY A 432 8.48 6.14 4.25
N SER A 433 7.65 6.24 3.21
CA SER A 433 6.20 6.17 3.33
C SER A 433 5.71 4.85 3.95
N ASN A 434 6.37 3.75 3.64
CA ASN A 434 6.03 2.45 4.23
C ASN A 434 6.34 2.41 5.72
N ILE A 435 7.46 3.01 6.16
CA ILE A 435 7.74 3.22 7.59
C ILE A 435 6.65 4.09 8.23
N GLY A 436 6.31 5.22 7.61
CA GLY A 436 5.32 6.14 8.19
C GLY A 436 3.93 5.52 8.37
N THR A 437 3.55 4.58 7.49
CA THR A 437 2.26 3.85 7.56
C THR A 437 2.17 2.96 8.78
N THR A 438 3.28 2.41 9.25
CA THR A 438 3.26 1.51 10.41
C THR A 438 2.90 2.26 11.69
N THR A 439 3.09 3.58 11.74
CA THR A 439 2.64 4.38 12.88
C THR A 439 1.13 4.33 13.05
N THR A 440 0.34 4.20 11.97
CA THR A 440 -1.12 4.02 12.08
C THR A 440 -1.47 2.68 12.74
N ALA A 441 -0.72 1.62 12.46
CA ALA A 441 -0.89 0.34 13.14
C ALA A 441 -0.49 0.43 14.62
N ILE A 442 0.56 1.19 14.95
CA ILE A 442 0.97 1.44 16.34
C ILE A 442 -0.10 2.25 17.09
N LEU A 443 -0.67 3.29 16.48
CA LEU A 443 -1.78 4.05 17.06
C LEU A 443 -3.02 3.17 17.27
N ALA A 444 -3.34 2.30 16.30
CA ALA A 444 -4.42 1.33 16.45
C ALA A 444 -4.16 0.36 17.62
N ALA A 445 -2.91 -0.09 17.78
CA ALA A 445 -2.53 -0.96 18.88
C ALA A 445 -2.59 -0.27 20.23
N MET A 446 -2.21 1.01 20.31
CA MET A 446 -2.28 1.82 21.52
C MET A 446 -3.72 2.13 21.97
N ALA A 447 -4.69 1.97 21.08
CA ALA A 447 -6.13 2.06 21.35
C ALA A 447 -6.75 0.67 21.64
N ALA A 448 -5.93 -0.37 21.82
CA ALA A 448 -6.42 -1.66 22.27
C ALA A 448 -6.59 -1.67 23.81
N PRO A 449 -7.52 -2.48 24.35
CA PRO A 449 -7.65 -2.68 25.79
C PRO A 449 -6.34 -3.15 26.43
N GLY A 450 -6.08 -2.74 27.67
CA GLY A 450 -4.83 -3.06 28.38
C GLY A 450 -4.48 -4.56 28.46
N GLU A 451 -5.47 -5.46 28.46
CA GLU A 451 -5.27 -6.93 28.45
C GLU A 451 -4.69 -7.45 27.13
N THR A 452 -5.07 -6.85 26.00
CA THR A 452 -4.66 -7.29 24.64
C THR A 452 -3.70 -6.31 23.97
N LEU A 453 -3.31 -5.25 24.68
CA LEU A 453 -2.35 -4.22 24.24
C LEU A 453 -1.02 -4.83 23.81
N ALA A 454 -0.47 -5.78 24.57
CA ALA A 454 0.81 -6.42 24.26
C ALA A 454 0.79 -7.14 22.90
N ASN A 455 -0.25 -7.95 22.65
CA ASN A 455 -0.42 -8.68 21.39
C ASN A 455 -0.65 -7.73 20.20
N SER A 456 -1.48 -6.70 20.42
CA SER A 456 -1.80 -5.67 19.42
C SER A 456 -0.56 -4.84 19.06
N LEU A 457 0.25 -4.47 20.05
CA LEU A 457 1.49 -3.74 19.82
C LEU A 457 2.55 -4.62 19.17
N GLN A 458 2.61 -5.91 19.52
CA GLN A 458 3.51 -6.86 18.88
C GLN A 458 3.26 -6.94 17.37
N ILE A 459 2.00 -7.06 16.92
CA ILE A 459 1.68 -7.10 15.49
C ILE A 459 1.98 -5.77 14.79
N ALA A 460 1.73 -4.63 15.44
CA ALA A 460 2.11 -3.32 14.91
C ALA A 460 3.63 -3.17 14.76
N LEU A 461 4.41 -3.69 15.72
CA LEU A 461 5.86 -3.73 15.62
C LEU A 461 6.33 -4.71 14.55
N CYS A 462 5.66 -5.85 14.34
CA CYS A 462 5.96 -6.76 13.24
C CYS A 462 5.83 -6.01 11.90
N HIS A 463 4.79 -5.18 11.75
CA HIS A 463 4.64 -4.32 10.57
C HIS A 463 5.82 -3.35 10.40
N PHE A 464 6.23 -2.68 11.48
CA PHE A 464 7.37 -1.76 11.48
C PHE A 464 8.67 -2.46 11.09
N PHE A 465 9.03 -3.56 11.77
CA PHE A 465 10.26 -4.29 11.52
C PHE A 465 10.28 -4.98 10.14
N PHE A 466 9.13 -5.43 9.62
CA PHE A 466 9.03 -5.93 8.24
C PHE A 466 9.50 -4.88 7.23
N ASN A 467 9.02 -3.63 7.37
CA ASN A 467 9.40 -2.53 6.47
C ASN A 467 10.86 -2.13 6.63
N ILE A 468 11.35 -2.05 7.86
CA ILE A 468 12.76 -1.76 8.14
C ILE A 468 13.67 -2.84 7.55
N ALA A 469 13.33 -4.12 7.75
CA ALA A 469 14.08 -5.24 7.18
C ALA A 469 14.10 -5.19 5.64
N GLY A 470 12.96 -4.91 5.00
CA GLY A 470 12.91 -4.71 3.55
C GLY A 470 13.82 -3.59 3.07
N ILE A 471 13.84 -2.45 3.77
CA ILE A 471 14.74 -1.33 3.44
C ILE A 471 16.19 -1.76 3.57
N LEU A 472 16.56 -2.43 4.66
CA LEU A 472 17.93 -2.92 4.88
C LEU A 472 18.39 -3.91 3.80
N LEU A 473 17.48 -4.71 3.23
CA LEU A 473 17.79 -5.63 2.13
C LEU A 473 18.04 -4.88 0.80
N TRP A 474 17.18 -3.92 0.45
CA TRP A 474 17.09 -3.39 -0.92
C TRP A 474 17.65 -1.98 -1.14
N TYR A 475 18.01 -1.25 -0.08
CA TYR A 475 18.36 0.18 -0.19
C TYR A 475 19.84 0.54 0.10
N PRO A 476 20.47 0.08 1.20
CA PRO A 476 21.81 0.52 1.60
C PRO A 476 22.87 0.31 0.52
N ILE A 477 22.78 -0.82 -0.18
CA ILE A 477 23.79 -1.22 -1.15
C ILE A 477 23.31 -0.88 -2.58
N PRO A 478 24.05 -0.06 -3.36
CA PRO A 478 23.57 0.40 -4.66
C PRO A 478 23.21 -0.71 -5.65
N PHE A 479 23.90 -1.85 -5.62
CA PHE A 479 23.60 -2.95 -6.54
C PHE A 479 22.31 -3.72 -6.17
N THR A 480 21.87 -3.67 -4.91
CA THR A 480 20.62 -4.32 -4.45
C THR A 480 19.38 -3.49 -4.72
N ARG A 481 19.52 -2.28 -5.28
CA ARG A 481 18.38 -1.42 -5.72
C ARG A 481 17.70 -1.95 -6.99
N ILE A 482 17.40 -3.24 -7.00
CA ILE A 482 16.68 -3.99 -8.04
C ILE A 482 15.29 -3.41 -8.32
N PRO A 483 14.50 -2.95 -7.31
CA PRO A 483 13.17 -2.36 -7.57
C PRO A 483 13.19 -1.24 -8.62
N ILE A 484 14.19 -0.36 -8.61
CA ILE A 484 14.32 0.75 -9.57
C ILE A 484 14.51 0.20 -11.00
N ARG A 485 15.34 -0.83 -11.17
CA ARG A 485 15.63 -1.43 -12.49
C ARG A 485 14.39 -2.11 -13.07
N LEU A 486 13.67 -2.86 -12.23
CA LEU A 486 12.43 -3.52 -12.62
C LEU A 486 11.34 -2.51 -12.99
N ALA A 487 11.18 -1.46 -12.18
CA ALA A 487 10.25 -0.36 -12.45
C ALA A 487 10.54 0.35 -13.78
N ARG A 488 11.81 0.67 -14.04
CA ARG A 488 12.23 1.27 -15.33
C ARG A 488 11.93 0.36 -16.52
N ALA A 489 12.23 -0.94 -16.39
CA ALA A 489 11.94 -1.92 -17.45
C ALA A 489 10.43 -2.04 -17.71
N LEU A 490 9.63 -2.09 -16.64
CA LEU A 490 8.17 -2.19 -16.72
C LEU A 490 7.55 -0.92 -17.32
N GLY A 491 8.00 0.26 -16.90
CA GLY A 491 7.58 1.55 -17.46
C GLY A 491 7.88 1.68 -18.96
N ASN A 492 9.07 1.24 -19.40
CA ASN A 492 9.42 1.22 -20.83
C ASN A 492 8.47 0.32 -21.64
N ARG A 493 8.06 -0.82 -21.06
CA ARG A 493 7.12 -1.75 -21.71
C ARG A 493 5.70 -1.19 -21.78
N THR A 494 5.19 -0.60 -20.71
CA THR A 494 3.84 0.01 -20.70
C THR A 494 3.76 1.25 -21.59
N ALA A 495 4.85 1.99 -21.73
CA ALA A 495 4.94 3.08 -22.71
C ALA A 495 4.84 2.59 -24.16
N LYS A 496 5.28 1.36 -24.45
CA LYS A 496 5.12 0.73 -25.78
C LYS A 496 3.74 0.07 -25.95
N TYR A 497 3.24 -0.60 -24.91
CA TYR A 497 1.99 -1.34 -24.91
C TYR A 497 1.10 -0.87 -23.75
N ARG A 498 0.28 0.17 -23.97
CA ARG A 498 -0.50 0.83 -22.90
C ARG A 498 -1.48 -0.11 -22.18
N TRP A 499 -2.12 -1.01 -22.91
CA TRP A 499 -3.05 -2.00 -22.35
C TRP A 499 -2.38 -2.95 -21.35
N PHE A 500 -1.05 -3.12 -21.42
CA PHE A 500 -0.29 -3.96 -20.51
C PHE A 500 -0.36 -3.47 -19.05
N ALA A 501 -0.54 -2.17 -18.82
CA ALA A 501 -0.71 -1.62 -17.48
C ALA A 501 -2.00 -2.13 -16.80
N ALA A 502 -3.12 -2.15 -17.52
CA ALA A 502 -4.38 -2.67 -17.02
C ALA A 502 -4.30 -4.19 -16.79
N LEU A 503 -3.63 -4.91 -17.71
CA LEU A 503 -3.36 -6.34 -17.55
C LEU A 503 -2.51 -6.60 -16.29
N TYR A 504 -1.42 -5.86 -16.10
CA TYR A 504 -0.57 -5.97 -14.91
C TYR A 504 -1.36 -5.78 -13.63
N LEU A 505 -2.19 -4.74 -13.55
CA LEU A 505 -3.02 -4.47 -12.38
C LEU A 505 -3.97 -5.64 -12.09
N PHE A 506 -4.71 -6.12 -13.10
CA PHE A 506 -5.62 -7.24 -12.95
C PHE A 506 -4.89 -8.53 -12.54
N LEU A 507 -3.77 -8.83 -13.19
CA LEU A 507 -2.99 -10.04 -12.91
C LEU A 507 -2.38 -10.01 -11.51
N CYS A 508 -1.68 -8.95 -11.14
CA CYS A 508 -0.91 -8.89 -9.90
C CYS A 508 -1.77 -8.70 -8.65
N PHE A 509 -2.91 -8.01 -8.76
CA PHE A 509 -3.73 -7.66 -7.58
C PHE A 509 -5.08 -8.36 -7.48
N PHE A 510 -5.51 -9.07 -8.54
CA PHE A 510 -6.74 -9.87 -8.52
C PHE A 510 -6.47 -11.33 -8.87
N LEU A 511 -6.02 -11.63 -10.11
CA LEU A 511 -5.92 -13.01 -10.57
C LEU A 511 -4.87 -13.82 -9.80
N MET A 512 -3.65 -13.29 -9.63
CA MET A 512 -2.58 -13.96 -8.91
C MET A 512 -2.94 -14.19 -7.43
N PRO A 513 -3.42 -13.18 -6.66
CA PRO A 513 -3.92 -13.43 -5.32
C PRO A 513 -5.02 -14.49 -5.28
N LEU A 514 -6.08 -14.38 -6.09
CA LEU A 514 -7.19 -15.34 -6.07
C LEU A 514 -6.77 -16.77 -6.44
N THR A 515 -5.85 -16.93 -7.40
CA THR A 515 -5.31 -18.26 -7.77
C THR A 515 -4.44 -18.84 -6.66
N ILE A 516 -3.58 -18.03 -6.02
CA ILE A 516 -2.78 -18.47 -4.88
C ILE A 516 -3.69 -18.84 -3.70
N LEU A 517 -4.78 -18.10 -3.46
CA LEU A 517 -5.78 -18.46 -2.44
C LEU A 517 -6.46 -19.79 -2.77
N GLY A 518 -6.93 -19.97 -4.01
CA GLY A 518 -7.56 -21.22 -4.44
C GLY A 518 -6.63 -22.42 -4.27
N LEU A 519 -5.35 -22.26 -4.62
CA LEU A 519 -4.33 -23.30 -4.44
C LEU A 519 -3.97 -23.53 -2.97
N SER A 520 -3.95 -22.49 -2.14
CA SER A 520 -3.64 -22.63 -0.71
C SER A 520 -4.75 -23.33 0.06
N LEU A 521 -6.02 -23.15 -0.36
CA LEU A 521 -7.18 -23.89 0.15
C LEU A 521 -7.17 -25.37 -0.25
N ALA A 522 -6.61 -25.70 -1.41
CA ALA A 522 -6.44 -27.09 -1.85
C ALA A 522 -5.31 -27.85 -1.12
N GLY A 523 -4.55 -27.16 -0.26
CA GLY A 523 -3.48 -27.72 0.56
C GLY A 523 -2.07 -27.34 0.08
N TRP A 524 -1.10 -27.39 0.99
CA TRP A 524 0.28 -26.97 0.72
C TRP A 524 0.95 -27.78 -0.41
N GLN A 525 0.55 -29.04 -0.60
CA GLN A 525 1.05 -29.90 -1.68
C GLN A 525 0.65 -29.38 -3.07
N ALA A 526 -0.59 -28.92 -3.23
CA ALA A 526 -1.07 -28.34 -4.49
C ALA A 526 -0.34 -27.03 -4.79
N LEU A 527 -0.16 -26.19 -3.76
CA LEU A 527 0.59 -24.94 -3.87
C LEU A 527 2.03 -25.19 -4.33
N VAL A 528 2.75 -26.11 -3.68
CA VAL A 528 4.14 -26.45 -4.05
C VAL A 528 4.19 -27.09 -5.44
N GLY A 529 3.25 -28.00 -5.76
CA GLY A 529 3.19 -28.69 -7.05
C GLY A 529 3.01 -27.76 -8.24
N VAL A 530 2.28 -26.63 -8.07
CA VAL A 530 2.10 -25.62 -9.11
C VAL A 530 3.21 -24.56 -9.06
N ALA A 531 3.57 -24.08 -7.87
CA ALA A 531 4.52 -22.98 -7.73
C ALA A 531 5.95 -23.38 -8.12
N VAL A 532 6.42 -24.58 -7.75
CA VAL A 532 7.80 -25.01 -8.02
C VAL A 532 8.11 -25.04 -9.53
N PRO A 533 7.30 -25.67 -10.40
CA PRO A 533 7.53 -25.65 -11.84
C PRO A 533 7.57 -24.22 -12.42
N ILE A 534 6.68 -23.34 -11.97
CA ILE A 534 6.63 -21.94 -12.42
C ILE A 534 7.91 -21.20 -12.01
N VAL A 535 8.35 -21.35 -10.76
CA VAL A 535 9.57 -20.72 -10.25
C VAL A 535 10.80 -21.27 -10.97
N VAL A 536 10.89 -22.58 -11.17
CA VAL A 536 12.00 -23.22 -11.91
C VAL A 536 12.05 -22.72 -13.35
N LEU A 537 10.90 -22.62 -14.03
CA LEU A 537 10.83 -22.06 -15.37
C LEU A 537 11.25 -20.58 -15.40
N ALA A 538 10.78 -19.77 -14.45
CA ALA A 538 11.16 -18.36 -14.35
C ALA A 538 12.68 -18.19 -14.11
N ILE A 539 13.25 -18.97 -13.19
CA ILE A 539 14.70 -18.98 -12.93
C ILE A 539 15.46 -19.41 -14.20
N PHE A 540 15.01 -20.46 -14.88
CA PHE A 540 15.60 -20.92 -16.14
C PHE A 540 15.61 -19.80 -17.19
N ILE A 541 14.48 -19.12 -17.41
CA ILE A 541 14.37 -18.00 -18.35
C ILE A 541 15.30 -16.85 -17.95
N ILE A 542 15.37 -16.51 -16.66
CA ILE A 542 16.25 -15.45 -16.15
C ILE A 542 17.73 -15.80 -16.38
N ILE A 543 18.14 -17.03 -16.08
CA ILE A 543 19.51 -17.51 -16.27
C ILE A 543 19.87 -17.49 -17.76
N VAL A 544 19.00 -18.02 -18.62
CA VAL A 544 19.20 -18.02 -20.08
C VAL A 544 19.33 -16.59 -20.59
N ASN A 545 18.43 -15.68 -20.23
CA ASN A 545 18.52 -14.27 -20.63
C ASN A 545 19.80 -13.59 -20.13
N LEU A 546 20.22 -13.89 -18.90
CA LEU A 546 21.46 -13.34 -18.35
C LEU A 546 22.69 -13.87 -19.10
N MET A 547 22.70 -15.15 -19.45
CA MET A 547 23.77 -15.76 -20.23
C MET A 547 23.77 -15.31 -21.69
N GLN A 548 22.62 -15.07 -22.31
CA GLN A 548 22.52 -14.46 -23.66
C GLN A 548 23.23 -13.09 -23.69
N VAL A 549 23.08 -12.29 -22.62
CA VAL A 549 23.70 -10.95 -22.53
C VAL A 549 25.18 -11.01 -22.15
N ARG A 550 25.57 -11.85 -21.19
CA ARG A 550 26.95 -11.87 -20.67
C ARG A 550 27.88 -12.80 -21.42
N CYS A 551 27.40 -13.99 -21.79
CA CYS A 551 28.24 -15.09 -22.27
C CYS A 551 27.52 -15.94 -23.37
N PRO A 552 27.08 -15.34 -24.50
CA PRO A 552 26.25 -16.04 -25.50
C PRO A 552 26.95 -17.24 -26.17
N GLN A 553 28.29 -17.29 -26.11
CA GLN A 553 29.09 -18.36 -26.70
C GLN A 553 28.91 -19.72 -25.98
N TYR A 554 28.60 -19.70 -24.68
CA TYR A 554 28.39 -20.93 -23.89
C TYR A 554 26.97 -21.49 -24.01
N LEU A 555 26.06 -20.78 -24.69
CA LEU A 555 24.72 -21.29 -24.96
C LEU A 555 24.67 -22.10 -26.26
N PRO A 556 23.93 -23.23 -26.26
CA PRO A 556 23.61 -23.94 -27.50
C PRO A 556 22.82 -23.03 -28.43
N SER A 557 22.99 -23.21 -29.75
CA SER A 557 22.47 -22.32 -30.79
C SER A 557 20.98 -21.98 -30.63
N GLY A 558 20.15 -22.96 -30.27
CA GLY A 558 18.70 -22.79 -30.10
C GLY A 558 18.27 -21.99 -28.85
N LEU A 559 19.14 -21.75 -27.87
CA LEU A 559 18.82 -20.94 -26.69
C LEU A 559 19.45 -19.54 -26.76
N ARG A 560 20.24 -19.23 -27.81
CA ARG A 560 20.88 -17.91 -27.96
C ARG A 560 19.87 -16.79 -28.25
N ASN A 561 18.77 -17.14 -28.87
CA ASN A 561 17.60 -16.30 -29.10
C ASN A 561 16.34 -17.11 -28.76
N TRP A 562 15.23 -16.41 -28.54
CA TRP A 562 13.94 -17.06 -28.29
C TRP A 562 13.14 -17.30 -29.58
N ASP A 563 13.78 -17.23 -30.75
CA ASP A 563 13.12 -17.23 -32.06
C ASP A 563 12.48 -18.59 -32.41
N PHE A 564 12.92 -19.65 -31.73
CA PHE A 564 12.30 -20.98 -31.83
C PHE A 564 10.88 -21.02 -31.23
N LEU A 565 10.54 -20.10 -30.32
CA LEU A 565 9.21 -20.03 -29.73
C LEU A 565 8.22 -19.31 -30.66
N PRO A 566 6.94 -19.74 -30.69
CA PRO A 566 5.88 -19.01 -31.37
C PRO A 566 5.88 -17.51 -31.03
N ARG A 567 5.65 -16.66 -32.05
CA ARG A 567 5.64 -15.18 -31.90
C ARG A 567 4.86 -14.64 -30.68
N PRO A 568 3.70 -15.19 -30.28
CA PRO A 568 2.96 -14.73 -29.09
C PRO A 568 3.66 -14.96 -27.75
N LEU A 569 4.63 -15.87 -27.67
CA LEU A 569 5.33 -16.25 -26.44
C LEU A 569 6.61 -15.42 -26.18
N HIS A 570 7.20 -14.84 -27.23
CA HIS A 570 8.39 -13.99 -27.11
C HIS A 570 8.15 -12.52 -27.46
N SER A 571 6.98 -12.16 -28.01
CA SER A 571 6.66 -10.81 -28.47
C SER A 571 5.22 -10.42 -28.11
N MET A 572 5.04 -9.19 -27.65
CA MET A 572 3.73 -8.63 -27.33
C MET A 572 3.02 -8.00 -28.55
N ALA A 573 3.68 -7.92 -29.70
CA ALA A 573 3.12 -7.30 -30.91
C ALA A 573 1.84 -7.99 -31.45
N PRO A 574 1.73 -9.34 -31.46
CA PRO A 574 0.49 -10.01 -31.87
C PRO A 574 -0.68 -9.65 -30.95
N TRP A 575 -0.44 -9.63 -29.64
CA TRP A 575 -1.44 -9.26 -28.63
C TRP A 575 -1.89 -7.80 -28.74
N ASP A 576 -0.95 -6.89 -29.00
CA ASP A 576 -1.26 -5.47 -29.22
C ASP A 576 -2.22 -5.26 -30.41
N ARG A 577 -2.05 -6.02 -31.49
CA ARG A 577 -2.95 -5.99 -32.65
C ARG A 577 -4.36 -6.46 -32.31
N VAL A 578 -4.47 -7.54 -31.53
CA VAL A 578 -5.76 -8.09 -31.07
C VAL A 578 -6.47 -7.10 -30.14
N VAL A 579 -5.76 -6.53 -29.17
CA VAL A 579 -6.34 -5.58 -28.22
C VAL A 579 -6.77 -4.30 -28.92
N LYS A 580 -5.97 -3.75 -29.83
CA LYS A 580 -6.35 -2.56 -30.62
C LYS A 580 -7.58 -2.83 -31.50
N SER A 581 -7.66 -4.01 -32.12
CA SER A 581 -8.83 -4.40 -32.91
C SER A 581 -10.08 -4.55 -32.03
N GLY A 582 -9.96 -5.13 -30.83
CA GLY A 582 -11.06 -5.25 -29.87
C GLY A 582 -11.50 -3.93 -29.25
N MET A 583 -10.56 -3.03 -28.92
CA MET A 583 -10.87 -1.69 -28.41
C MET A 583 -11.51 -0.79 -29.48
N ALA A 584 -11.09 -0.90 -30.74
CA ALA A 584 -11.73 -0.21 -31.86
C ALA A 584 -13.17 -0.71 -32.08
N PHE A 585 -13.40 -2.02 -31.94
CA PHE A 585 -14.74 -2.61 -32.00
C PHE A 585 -15.64 -2.14 -30.85
N CYS A 586 -15.14 -2.09 -29.60
CA CYS A 586 -15.89 -1.53 -28.47
C CYS A 586 -16.16 -0.03 -28.61
N GLY A 587 -15.20 0.75 -29.12
CA GLY A 587 -15.37 2.18 -29.40
C GLY A 587 -16.46 2.46 -30.42
N ALA A 588 -16.53 1.63 -31.48
CA ALA A 588 -17.53 1.76 -32.54
C ALA A 588 -18.95 1.31 -32.13
N HIS A 589 -19.09 0.38 -31.17
CA HIS A 589 -20.38 -0.23 -30.84
C HIS A 589 -20.98 0.15 -29.48
N PHE A 590 -20.18 0.59 -28.51
CA PHE A 590 -20.64 0.82 -27.11
C PHE A 590 -20.43 2.24 -26.57
N CYS A 591 -19.83 3.17 -27.34
CA CYS A 591 -19.54 4.51 -26.85
C CYS A 591 -20.30 5.62 -27.63
N CYS A 592 -21.61 5.75 -27.37
CA CYS A 592 -22.42 6.86 -27.92
C CYS A 592 -22.63 8.04 -26.96
N CYS A 593 -22.07 8.05 -25.74
CA CYS A 593 -22.49 9.01 -24.70
C CYS A 593 -21.39 9.62 -23.81
N CYS A 594 -20.11 9.59 -24.18
CA CYS A 594 -19.08 10.30 -23.41
C CYS A 594 -18.39 11.40 -24.22
N LYS A 595 -18.50 12.63 -23.72
CA LYS A 595 -17.81 13.86 -24.17
C LYS A 595 -16.27 13.77 -24.16
N CYS A 596 -15.71 12.64 -23.70
CA CYS A 596 -14.27 12.33 -23.74
C CYS A 596 -13.80 11.72 -25.06
N CYS A 597 -14.70 11.25 -25.94
CA CYS A 597 -14.33 10.69 -27.24
C CYS A 597 -14.15 11.76 -28.34
N GLN A 598 -14.72 12.95 -28.18
CA GLN A 598 -14.58 14.03 -29.18
C GLN A 598 -13.19 14.68 -29.18
N SER A 599 -12.43 14.62 -28.08
CA SER A 599 -11.10 15.25 -28.04
C SER A 599 -10.00 14.44 -28.72
N THR A 600 -10.29 13.24 -29.23
CA THR A 600 -9.28 12.40 -29.92
C THR A 600 -9.46 12.35 -31.43
N GLU A 601 -10.62 12.77 -31.97
CA GLU A 601 -10.83 12.83 -33.43
C GLU A 601 -10.79 14.27 -33.99
N ASP A 602 -11.07 15.29 -33.17
CA ASP A 602 -11.10 16.69 -33.66
C ASP A 602 -9.70 17.33 -33.80
N GLU A 603 -8.64 16.78 -33.18
CA GLU A 603 -7.27 17.28 -33.36
C GLU A 603 -6.57 16.76 -34.64
N GLU A 604 -7.08 15.70 -35.28
CA GLU A 604 -6.50 15.19 -36.54
C GLU A 604 -7.07 15.84 -37.81
N LYS A 605 -8.13 16.68 -37.72
CA LYS A 605 -8.75 17.32 -38.90
C LYS A 605 -8.89 18.84 -38.88
N GLY A 606 -8.36 19.54 -37.87
CA GLY A 606 -8.42 20.99 -37.77
C GLY A 606 -7.06 21.68 -37.74
N GLY A 607 -6.41 21.87 -38.89
CA GLY A 607 -5.07 22.46 -38.92
C GLY A 607 -4.62 23.06 -40.26
N LYS A 608 -5.43 23.93 -40.88
CA LYS A 608 -4.92 24.88 -41.89
C LYS A 608 -5.05 26.30 -41.33
N GLU A 609 -4.00 26.77 -40.64
CA GLU A 609 -3.46 28.13 -40.80
C GLU A 609 -2.18 28.36 -39.96
N ARG A 610 -1.03 28.28 -40.65
CA ARG A 610 0.28 28.96 -40.45
C ARG A 610 0.77 29.32 -39.03
N LYS A 611 1.86 28.66 -38.63
CA LYS A 611 3.21 29.27 -38.48
C LYS A 611 4.32 28.21 -38.59
N LYS A 612 5.33 28.51 -39.41
CA LYS A 612 6.43 27.63 -39.85
C LYS A 612 7.40 27.28 -38.70
N SER A 613 7.70 25.99 -38.55
CA SER A 613 9.03 25.50 -38.14
C SER A 613 9.23 24.05 -38.58
N LEU A 614 10.30 23.84 -39.37
CA LEU A 614 10.94 22.64 -39.91
C LEU A 614 10.14 21.31 -39.95
N GLU A 615 9.83 20.90 -41.19
CA GLU A 615 9.55 19.52 -41.57
C GLU A 615 10.76 18.63 -41.30
N MET A 616 10.56 17.47 -40.67
CA MET A 616 11.50 16.37 -40.68
C MET A 616 10.86 15.17 -41.37
N TYR A 617 11.44 14.80 -42.51
CA TYR A 617 11.15 13.57 -43.25
C TYR A 617 11.38 12.33 -42.37
N ASP A 618 10.37 11.46 -42.29
CA ASP A 618 10.54 10.08 -41.84
C ASP A 618 11.39 9.31 -42.87
N ASN A 619 12.52 8.76 -42.42
CA ASN A 619 13.36 7.90 -43.23
C ASN A 619 13.16 6.44 -42.77
N PRO A 620 12.71 5.51 -43.65
CA PRO A 620 12.43 4.14 -43.29
C PRO A 620 13.71 3.30 -43.38
N VAL A 621 14.57 3.35 -42.36
CA VAL A 621 15.72 2.44 -42.26
C VAL A 621 15.90 1.97 -40.81
N LEU A 622 15.03 1.06 -40.38
CA LEU A 622 15.21 0.21 -39.20
C LEU A 622 14.21 -0.97 -39.29
N ASN A 623 14.30 -1.74 -40.37
CA ASN A 623 13.63 -3.03 -40.56
C ASN A 623 14.49 -3.91 -41.49
N ARG A 624 15.61 -4.39 -40.96
CA ARG A 624 16.31 -5.63 -41.34
C ARG A 624 16.87 -6.09 -39.99
N ASP A 625 16.26 -7.07 -39.34
CA ASP A 625 16.21 -8.46 -39.75
C ASP A 625 14.84 -9.09 -39.44
N ASP A 626 14.58 -10.26 -40.03
CA ASP A 626 13.37 -11.09 -39.93
C ASP A 626 12.27 -10.89 -40.99
N GLU A 627 12.56 -11.28 -42.24
CA GLU A 627 11.60 -12.06 -43.05
C GLU A 627 12.29 -12.81 -44.21
N PRO A 628 11.87 -14.05 -44.56
CA PRO A 628 12.45 -14.80 -45.67
C PRO A 628 11.94 -14.30 -47.03
N GLN A 629 12.82 -14.32 -48.03
CA GLN A 629 12.56 -13.91 -49.41
C GLN A 629 11.44 -14.75 -50.08
N GLU A 630 10.36 -14.09 -50.52
CA GLU A 630 9.47 -14.64 -51.55
C GLU A 630 9.98 -14.26 -52.95
N THR A 631 10.10 -15.26 -53.82
CA THR A 631 10.47 -15.16 -55.24
C THR A 631 9.38 -14.49 -56.08
N PRO A 632 9.71 -13.68 -57.11
CA PRO A 632 8.70 -13.07 -57.97
C PRO A 632 8.13 -14.10 -58.98
N LYS A 633 6.79 -14.18 -59.06
CA LYS A 633 6.07 -14.91 -60.12
C LYS A 633 6.11 -14.10 -61.43
N GLU A 634 6.56 -14.73 -62.50
CA GLU A 634 6.40 -14.28 -63.89
C GLU A 634 4.92 -14.32 -64.29
N THR A 635 4.41 -13.21 -64.85
CA THR A 635 3.08 -13.16 -65.44
C THR A 635 3.18 -13.39 -66.95
N VAL A 636 2.82 -14.60 -67.38
CA VAL A 636 2.67 -14.99 -68.79
C VAL A 636 1.35 -14.41 -69.34
N LYS A 637 1.42 -13.75 -70.51
CA LYS A 637 0.28 -13.35 -71.35
C LYS A 637 -0.32 -14.58 -72.07
N ALA A 638 -1.64 -14.73 -72.01
CA ALA A 638 -2.50 -15.35 -73.04
C ALA A 638 -3.95 -14.82 -72.80
N THR A 639 -4.62 -14.08 -73.69
CA THR A 639 -5.40 -14.52 -74.89
C THR A 639 -6.21 -15.80 -74.59
N GLN A 640 -7.53 -15.92 -74.74
CA GLN A 640 -8.54 -15.36 -75.66
C GLN A 640 -9.95 -15.48 -75.04
N LEU A 641 -10.92 -14.78 -75.65
CA LEU A 641 -12.36 -15.13 -75.84
C LEU A 641 -13.18 -15.67 -74.65
#